data_AF-A0A441YUC0-F1
#
_entry.id   AF-A0A441YUC0-F1
#
_cell.length_a   1.000
_cell.length_b   1.000
_cell.length_c   1.000
_cell.angle_alpha   90.00
_cell.angle_beta   90.00
_cell.angle_gamma   90.00
#
_symmetry.space_group_name_H-M   'P 1'
#
loop_
_entity.id
_entity.type
_entity.pdbx_description
1 polymer ?
#
loop_
_entity_poly.entity_id
_entity_poly.type
_entity_poly.pdbx_seq_one_letter_code
_entity_poly.pdbx_strand_id
1 'polypeptide(L)'
;MKIRPKIGTDCFAAANAASGEKLNREDIEAAFQRMAEYKASLQASGDIAGIGDKLKSFAEREAERTKIAAALQRRHAALNILVRDRLDQAVTGYINAGMSPKKALLAVLEGTQKGVEGGRNSVNALNGAYEARYLGGMLGEMQADAPHLIKALRDPRLDADIMREMAELKEGGKPGVTGNKDAQYVAKMFAKYAELSRTDLNRLGASVGKLDGWAGAQTHDDMKMIAAGKESWIASVLPKLDLAKTFPDIGSIKDAEEALAGIYDTLITGFPNKPTPKEMGQRVNPANLAKSLGKSRVLHFRDADSALAYRDEFGYGNTVSGMVAHLRQAAKVAANMEALGPNPEVMFGSLVDGLKRTIKDDPKLSPAEKKKRMKGLDADAGALRHALDISTGLISRPVDTTAANLGSNIRAGEAMSKLGGAVLSSMGADNVTIALASMFRGSGFFKGLLANLDGIRRGRPKGEVAEISYLIGEGYDGLIGHIVSPAAAVDGPIGHLAGMQEKFFRWSGLTYWTDINRAVAGRMISAEMGMRAKTSYADLPANYRHVLGLHGITEPKWEAIRKAEFREVNGNSYVTPDRIRALPDEALVGLGKNVEAARHDLEMAVLRFFSDETSYSVVQTDARSRRTTTLGTRPGTSAGEGIRFLMQFKGFPLAFTQRVGGRALFGQAKGASRLPHIGALIGGMTMAGYMSMTMKDLRQGYWPPRDPTDPKTWAAAMIQGGGFGLYGDYLFGNASRYGNSPLESLAGPTIGMGSDLITLGQQWRDVIAGKVTGDEAKVPKAGSLDFILKNTPFANLFYVRPALDYLILNSVRDGVSPGYLRRQESTRRKDYNQRTLPILGDRQAFN
;
A
#
# COMPACT_ATOMS: atom_id res chain seq x y z
N MET A 1 -16.17 -18.63 -39.09
CA MET A 1 -16.73 -17.81 -40.19
C MET A 1 -17.76 -16.87 -39.56
N LYS A 2 -17.56 -15.54 -39.54
CA LYS A 2 -18.58 -14.64 -38.97
C LYS A 2 -19.81 -14.69 -39.86
N ILE A 3 -20.96 -15.11 -39.32
CA ILE A 3 -22.26 -14.96 -39.98
C ILE A 3 -22.39 -13.47 -40.32
N ARG A 4 -22.77 -13.08 -41.53
CA ARG A 4 -23.17 -11.69 -41.82
C ARG A 4 -24.62 -11.73 -42.25
N PRO A 5 -25.59 -11.60 -41.32
CA PRO A 5 -26.99 -11.55 -41.68
C PRO A 5 -27.18 -10.29 -42.54
N LYS A 6 -27.53 -10.48 -43.82
CA LYS A 6 -27.95 -9.37 -44.68
C LYS A 6 -29.32 -8.91 -44.18
N ILE A 7 -29.37 -7.78 -43.48
CA ILE A 7 -30.64 -7.15 -43.12
C ILE A 7 -31.32 -6.69 -44.42
N GLY A 8 -32.55 -7.15 -44.64
CA GLY A 8 -33.39 -6.66 -45.74
C GLY A 8 -33.77 -5.19 -45.53
N THR A 9 -33.97 -4.44 -46.61
CA THR A 9 -34.31 -3.01 -46.59
C THR A 9 -35.47 -2.68 -45.65
N ASP A 10 -36.46 -3.56 -45.59
CA ASP A 10 -37.68 -3.35 -44.81
C ASP A 10 -37.44 -3.55 -43.30
N CYS A 11 -36.61 -4.53 -42.93
CA CYS A 11 -36.19 -4.73 -41.53
C CYS A 11 -35.32 -3.57 -41.04
N PHE A 12 -34.43 -3.06 -41.91
CA PHE A 12 -33.64 -1.88 -41.59
C PHE A 12 -34.54 -0.66 -41.40
N ALA A 13 -35.48 -0.41 -42.32
CA ALA A 13 -36.41 0.71 -42.24
C ALA A 13 -37.26 0.65 -40.97
N ALA A 14 -37.79 -0.52 -40.60
CA ALA A 14 -38.55 -0.72 -39.38
C ALA A 14 -37.72 -0.48 -38.11
N ALA A 15 -36.50 -1.01 -38.05
CA ALA A 15 -35.59 -0.80 -36.92
C ALA A 15 -35.13 0.67 -36.80
N ASN A 16 -34.89 1.33 -37.94
CA ASN A 16 -34.47 2.73 -37.97
C ASN A 16 -35.61 3.66 -37.54
N ALA A 17 -36.83 3.42 -38.04
CA ALA A 17 -38.04 4.14 -37.61
C ALA A 17 -38.32 3.96 -36.11
N ALA A 18 -38.19 2.73 -35.59
CA ALA A 18 -38.35 2.44 -34.16
C ALA A 18 -37.31 3.15 -33.28
N SER A 19 -36.13 3.47 -33.83
CA SER A 19 -35.10 4.25 -33.14
C SER A 19 -35.34 5.77 -33.17
N GLY A 20 -36.37 6.23 -33.89
CA GLY A 20 -36.57 7.64 -34.22
C GLY A 20 -35.47 8.19 -35.14
N GLU A 21 -34.95 7.36 -36.04
CA GLU A 21 -33.88 7.67 -37.00
C GLU A 21 -32.54 8.11 -36.37
N LYS A 22 -32.30 7.72 -35.12
CA LYS A 22 -31.09 8.10 -34.37
C LYS A 22 -29.93 7.12 -34.51
N LEU A 23 -30.18 5.91 -35.01
CA LEU A 23 -29.17 4.86 -35.17
C LEU A 23 -28.68 4.79 -36.62
N ASN A 24 -27.38 4.62 -36.80
CA ASN A 24 -26.84 4.41 -38.14
C ASN A 24 -26.99 2.92 -38.57
N ARG A 25 -26.70 2.64 -39.85
CA ARG A 25 -26.83 1.28 -40.40
C ARG A 25 -25.91 0.26 -39.73
N GLU A 26 -24.70 0.66 -39.35
CA GLU A 26 -23.77 -0.23 -38.66
C GLU A 26 -24.29 -0.64 -37.27
N ASP A 27 -24.91 0.28 -36.52
CA ASP A 27 -25.47 0.02 -35.19
C ASP A 27 -26.63 -0.99 -35.25
N ILE A 28 -27.50 -0.82 -36.24
CA ILE A 28 -28.62 -1.73 -36.49
C ILE A 28 -28.09 -3.10 -36.93
N GLU A 29 -27.17 -3.15 -37.90
CA GLU A 29 -26.53 -4.39 -38.35
C GLU A 29 -25.80 -5.12 -37.21
N ALA A 30 -25.10 -4.40 -36.33
CA ALA A 30 -24.43 -4.97 -35.17
C ALA A 30 -25.38 -5.52 -34.09
N ALA A 31 -26.57 -4.94 -33.94
CA ALA A 31 -27.60 -5.48 -33.04
C ALA A 31 -28.17 -6.80 -33.56
N PHE A 32 -28.53 -6.86 -34.85
CA PHE A 32 -29.01 -8.09 -35.49
C PHE A 32 -27.92 -9.17 -35.57
N GLN A 33 -26.66 -8.78 -35.76
CA GLN A 33 -25.51 -9.69 -35.72
C GLN A 33 -25.44 -10.42 -34.38
N ARG A 34 -25.51 -9.69 -33.25
CA ARG A 34 -25.50 -10.28 -31.91
C ARG A 34 -26.68 -11.21 -31.66
N MET A 35 -27.87 -10.83 -32.14
CA MET A 35 -29.06 -11.67 -32.09
C MET A 35 -28.90 -12.97 -32.90
N ALA A 36 -28.31 -12.88 -34.10
CA ALA A 36 -28.06 -14.03 -34.95
C ALA A 36 -27.00 -14.97 -34.37
N GLU A 37 -25.93 -14.42 -33.77
CA GLU A 37 -24.90 -15.19 -33.08
C GLU A 37 -25.47 -15.91 -31.85
N TYR A 38 -26.29 -15.24 -31.04
CA TYR A 38 -26.95 -15.86 -29.90
C TYR A 38 -27.95 -16.94 -30.35
N LYS A 39 -28.75 -16.68 -31.39
CA LYS A 39 -29.63 -17.69 -32.00
C LYS A 39 -28.85 -18.93 -32.45
N ALA A 40 -27.73 -18.72 -33.15
CA ALA A 40 -26.87 -19.81 -33.61
C ALA A 40 -26.28 -20.60 -32.43
N SER A 41 -25.94 -19.94 -31.32
CA SER A 41 -25.46 -20.62 -30.10
C SER A 41 -26.53 -21.48 -29.44
N LEU A 42 -27.79 -21.03 -29.38
CA LEU A 42 -28.93 -21.81 -28.88
C LEU A 42 -29.22 -23.02 -29.78
N GLN A 43 -29.10 -22.85 -31.10
CA GLN A 43 -29.25 -23.95 -32.06
C GLN A 43 -28.11 -24.97 -31.94
N ALA A 44 -26.87 -24.52 -31.76
CA ALA A 44 -25.71 -25.39 -31.61
C ALA A 44 -25.71 -26.18 -30.29
N SER A 45 -26.30 -25.62 -29.22
CA SER A 45 -26.42 -26.26 -27.91
C SER A 45 -27.65 -27.17 -27.77
N GLY A 46 -28.52 -27.23 -28.79
CA GLY A 46 -29.77 -28.01 -28.74
C GLY A 46 -30.86 -27.39 -27.85
N ASP A 47 -30.65 -26.18 -27.33
CA ASP A 47 -31.54 -25.50 -26.40
C ASP A 47 -32.61 -24.66 -27.13
N ILE A 48 -33.37 -25.33 -28.00
CA ILE A 48 -34.33 -24.72 -28.95
C ILE A 48 -35.72 -24.49 -28.36
N ALA A 49 -36.02 -25.05 -27.19
CA ALA A 49 -37.29 -24.81 -26.50
C ALA A 49 -37.42 -23.34 -26.08
N GLY A 50 -38.55 -22.70 -26.41
CA GLY A 50 -38.79 -21.30 -26.07
C GLY A 50 -37.82 -20.31 -26.72
N ILE A 51 -37.24 -20.63 -27.89
CA ILE A 51 -36.21 -19.80 -28.54
C ILE A 51 -36.66 -18.36 -28.75
N GLY A 52 -37.95 -18.12 -29.04
CA GLY A 52 -38.52 -16.78 -29.18
C GLY A 52 -38.40 -15.95 -27.89
N ASP A 53 -38.79 -16.53 -26.76
CA ASP A 53 -38.70 -15.87 -25.44
C ASP A 53 -37.25 -15.66 -25.00
N LYS A 54 -36.37 -16.62 -25.29
CA LYS A 54 -34.93 -16.49 -25.02
C LYS A 54 -34.28 -15.39 -25.85
N LEU A 55 -34.62 -15.29 -27.13
CA LEU A 55 -34.18 -14.21 -28.01
C LEU A 55 -34.71 -12.86 -27.55
N LYS A 56 -35.99 -12.78 -27.17
CA LYS A 56 -36.61 -11.57 -26.62
C LYS A 56 -35.91 -11.12 -25.33
N SER A 57 -35.73 -12.04 -24.38
CA SER A 57 -35.05 -11.78 -23.10
C SER A 57 -33.59 -11.37 -23.30
N PHE A 58 -32.89 -11.98 -24.26
CA PHE A 58 -31.53 -11.56 -24.64
C PHE A 58 -31.53 -10.16 -25.26
N ALA A 59 -32.48 -9.85 -26.16
CA ALA A 59 -32.61 -8.52 -26.75
C ALA A 59 -32.90 -7.45 -25.69
N GLU A 60 -33.78 -7.72 -24.73
CA GLU A 60 -34.07 -6.82 -23.59
C GLU A 60 -32.83 -6.59 -22.73
N ARG A 61 -32.08 -7.65 -22.38
CA ARG A 61 -30.81 -7.54 -21.65
C ARG A 61 -29.77 -6.73 -22.42
N GLU A 62 -29.66 -6.95 -23.73
CA GLU A 62 -28.67 -6.27 -24.57
C GLU A 62 -29.03 -4.80 -24.82
N ALA A 63 -30.33 -4.49 -24.94
CA ALA A 63 -30.84 -3.12 -25.00
C ALA A 63 -30.53 -2.36 -23.70
N GLU A 64 -30.81 -2.96 -22.54
CA GLU A 64 -30.51 -2.35 -21.25
C GLU A 64 -28.99 -2.18 -21.03
N ARG A 65 -28.19 -3.20 -21.39
CA ARG A 65 -26.71 -3.10 -21.40
C ARG A 65 -26.23 -1.94 -22.27
N THR A 66 -26.81 -1.76 -23.45
CA THR A 66 -26.44 -0.69 -24.39
C THR A 66 -26.81 0.69 -23.85
N LYS A 67 -28.01 0.83 -23.26
CA LYS A 67 -28.45 2.07 -22.60
C LYS A 67 -27.55 2.45 -21.43
N ILE A 68 -27.21 1.48 -20.58
CA ILE A 68 -26.27 1.66 -19.46
C ILE A 68 -24.89 2.07 -19.98
N ALA A 69 -24.38 1.40 -21.03
CA ALA A 69 -23.08 1.73 -21.63
C ALA A 69 -23.04 3.16 -22.18
N ALA A 70 -24.10 3.62 -22.85
CA ALA A 70 -24.21 4.99 -23.37
C ALA A 70 -24.27 6.04 -22.25
N ALA A 71 -25.05 5.78 -21.19
CA ALA A 71 -25.10 6.65 -20.02
C ALA A 71 -23.74 6.73 -19.30
N LEU A 72 -23.06 5.60 -19.13
CA LEU A 72 -21.72 5.53 -18.58
C LEU A 72 -20.71 6.32 -19.44
N GLN A 73 -20.79 6.22 -20.77
CA GLN A 73 -19.91 6.96 -21.66
C GLN A 73 -20.10 8.48 -21.52
N ARG A 74 -21.34 8.97 -21.44
CA ARG A 74 -21.62 10.40 -21.20
C ARG A 74 -21.07 10.86 -19.85
N ARG A 75 -21.29 10.06 -18.80
CA ARG A 75 -20.75 10.32 -17.46
C ARG A 75 -19.22 10.36 -17.47
N HIS A 76 -18.56 9.43 -18.16
CA HIS A 76 -17.11 9.40 -18.28
C HIS A 76 -16.56 10.61 -18.98
N ALA A 77 -17.21 11.07 -20.07
CA ALA A 77 -16.81 12.29 -20.75
C ALA A 77 -16.86 13.50 -19.81
N ALA A 78 -17.95 13.66 -19.05
CA ALA A 78 -18.09 14.73 -18.07
C ALA A 78 -17.03 14.65 -16.95
N LEU A 79 -16.79 13.46 -16.40
CA LEU A 79 -15.77 13.24 -15.37
C LEU A 79 -14.37 13.55 -15.90
N ASN A 80 -14.04 13.10 -17.12
CA ASN A 80 -12.75 13.34 -17.74
C ASN A 80 -12.48 14.83 -17.93
N ILE A 81 -13.47 15.63 -18.35
CA ILE A 81 -13.31 17.08 -18.52
C ILE A 81 -12.92 17.76 -17.19
N LEU A 82 -13.66 17.45 -16.12
CA LEU A 82 -13.44 18.06 -14.80
C LEU A 82 -12.09 17.64 -14.20
N VAL A 83 -11.78 16.35 -14.30
CA VAL A 83 -10.51 15.82 -13.80
C VAL A 83 -9.34 16.41 -14.60
N ARG A 84 -9.50 16.54 -15.92
CA ARG A 84 -8.49 17.11 -16.80
C ARG A 84 -8.18 18.56 -16.43
N ASP A 85 -9.21 19.40 -16.30
CA ASP A 85 -9.04 20.80 -15.90
C ASP A 85 -8.32 20.93 -14.55
N ARG A 86 -8.74 20.16 -13.54
CA ARG A 86 -8.07 20.13 -12.23
C ARG A 86 -6.60 19.71 -12.33
N LEU A 87 -6.28 18.71 -13.15
CA LEU A 87 -4.91 18.21 -13.31
C LEU A 87 -4.03 19.21 -14.08
N ASP A 88 -4.55 19.86 -15.13
CA ASP A 88 -3.82 20.89 -15.86
C ASP A 88 -3.54 22.10 -14.96
N GLN A 89 -4.49 22.52 -14.12
CA GLN A 89 -4.29 23.57 -13.10
C GLN A 89 -3.22 23.17 -12.08
N ALA A 90 -3.29 21.94 -11.54
CA ALA A 90 -2.31 21.45 -10.56
C ALA A 90 -0.90 21.38 -11.16
N VAL A 91 -0.75 20.78 -12.35
CA VAL A 91 0.55 20.65 -13.05
C VAL A 91 1.11 22.04 -13.38
N THR A 92 0.28 22.96 -13.85
CA THR A 92 0.69 24.35 -14.14
C THR A 92 1.14 25.06 -12.86
N GLY A 93 0.37 24.95 -11.77
CA GLY A 93 0.74 25.50 -10.46
C GLY A 93 2.08 24.96 -9.96
N TYR A 94 2.34 23.67 -10.14
CA TYR A 94 3.61 23.04 -9.80
C TYR A 94 4.78 23.54 -10.64
N ILE A 95 4.58 23.70 -11.95
CA ILE A 95 5.60 24.25 -12.86
C ILE A 95 5.90 25.71 -12.52
N ASN A 96 4.87 26.52 -12.28
CA ASN A 96 5.01 27.92 -11.86
C ASN A 96 5.72 28.06 -10.51
N ALA A 97 5.54 27.10 -9.62
CA ALA A 97 6.32 27.02 -8.38
C ALA A 97 7.80 26.69 -8.64
N GLY A 98 8.20 26.35 -9.86
CA GLY A 98 9.58 26.05 -10.29
C GLY A 98 9.91 24.56 -10.33
N MET A 99 8.92 23.68 -10.51
CA MET A 99 9.18 22.26 -10.78
C MET A 99 9.42 22.03 -12.27
N SER A 100 10.24 21.04 -12.62
CA SER A 100 10.31 20.58 -14.00
C SER A 100 9.00 19.88 -14.38
N PRO A 101 8.61 19.88 -15.67
CA PRO A 101 7.44 19.16 -16.19
C PRO A 101 7.33 17.72 -15.66
N LYS A 102 8.44 16.96 -15.70
CA LYS A 102 8.51 15.60 -15.17
C LYS A 102 8.20 15.53 -13.66
N LYS A 103 8.74 16.45 -12.86
CA LYS A 103 8.50 16.47 -11.41
C LYS A 103 7.06 16.88 -11.07
N ALA A 104 6.46 17.77 -11.86
CA ALA A 104 5.06 18.15 -11.70
C ALA A 104 4.11 16.95 -11.93
N LEU A 105 4.36 16.16 -12.99
CA LEU A 105 3.59 14.94 -13.25
C LEU A 105 3.82 13.86 -12.18
N LEU A 106 5.06 13.68 -11.71
CA LEU A 106 5.33 12.78 -10.58
C LEU A 106 4.61 13.22 -9.29
N ALA A 107 4.46 14.53 -9.06
CA ALA A 107 3.78 15.05 -7.88
C ALA A 107 2.29 14.67 -7.85
N VAL A 108 1.63 14.55 -9.01
CA VAL A 108 0.24 14.05 -9.11
C VAL A 108 0.12 12.62 -8.58
N LEU A 109 1.11 11.77 -8.84
CA LEU A 109 1.08 10.36 -8.44
C LEU A 109 1.62 10.15 -7.01
N GLU A 110 2.75 10.77 -6.69
CA GLU A 110 3.55 10.49 -5.49
C GLU A 110 3.43 11.57 -4.40
N GLY A 111 2.97 12.77 -4.76
CA GLY A 111 3.08 13.98 -3.93
C GLY A 111 4.46 14.63 -4.02
N THR A 112 4.58 15.85 -3.52
CA THR A 112 5.84 16.61 -3.52
C THR A 112 6.19 17.19 -2.16
N GLN A 113 7.48 17.21 -1.84
CA GLN A 113 7.99 17.88 -0.65
C GLN A 113 8.08 19.38 -0.77
N LYS A 114 7.89 19.91 -1.98
CA LYS A 114 7.95 21.35 -2.21
C LYS A 114 6.76 22.01 -1.50
N GLY A 115 7.02 23.12 -0.82
CA GLY A 115 6.02 23.94 -0.15
C GLY A 115 5.10 24.67 -1.12
N VAL A 116 4.37 23.94 -1.96
CA VAL A 116 3.40 24.44 -2.92
C VAL A 116 2.00 23.96 -2.54
N GLU A 117 1.01 24.85 -2.68
CA GLU A 117 -0.38 24.54 -2.42
C GLU A 117 -0.84 23.32 -3.23
N GLY A 118 -1.64 22.46 -2.60
CA GLY A 118 -2.09 21.20 -3.18
C GLY A 118 -0.97 20.20 -3.49
N GLY A 119 0.29 20.45 -3.14
CA GLY A 119 1.43 19.58 -3.41
C GLY A 119 1.35 18.19 -2.74
N ARG A 120 0.44 18.02 -1.77
CA ARG A 120 0.16 16.74 -1.09
C ARG A 120 -1.07 16.02 -1.65
N ASN A 121 -1.79 16.63 -2.58
CA ASN A 121 -2.95 16.03 -3.21
C ASN A 121 -2.49 15.07 -4.31
N SER A 122 -2.17 13.84 -3.93
CA SER A 122 -1.65 12.82 -4.84
C SER A 122 -2.43 11.50 -4.79
N VAL A 123 -2.24 10.66 -5.80
CA VAL A 123 -2.78 9.29 -5.81
C VAL A 123 -2.34 8.51 -4.57
N ASN A 124 -1.07 8.63 -4.16
CA ASN A 124 -0.55 7.96 -2.98
C ASN A 124 -1.30 8.36 -1.69
N ALA A 125 -1.56 9.66 -1.50
CA ALA A 125 -2.27 10.15 -0.33
C ALA A 125 -3.78 9.78 -0.37
N LEU A 126 -4.39 9.76 -1.56
CA LEU A 126 -5.76 9.28 -1.76
C LEU A 126 -5.90 7.78 -1.48
N ASN A 127 -4.90 6.96 -1.81
CA ASN A 127 -4.92 5.53 -1.48
C ASN A 127 -5.04 5.32 0.03
N GLY A 128 -4.23 6.03 0.82
CA GLY A 128 -4.32 5.97 2.28
C GLY A 128 -5.64 6.52 2.82
N ALA A 129 -6.20 7.57 2.20
CA ALA A 129 -7.51 8.11 2.57
C ALA A 129 -8.65 7.09 2.34
N TYR A 130 -8.66 6.41 1.20
CA TYR A 130 -9.65 5.36 0.92
C TYR A 130 -9.45 4.11 1.79
N GLU A 131 -8.21 3.73 2.09
CA GLU A 131 -7.94 2.65 3.05
C GLU A 131 -8.50 3.00 4.44
N ALA A 132 -8.29 4.22 4.91
CA ALA A 132 -8.85 4.70 6.17
C ALA A 132 -10.40 4.73 6.13
N ARG A 133 -11.00 5.19 5.03
CA ARG A 133 -12.45 5.22 4.84
C ARG A 133 -13.07 3.82 4.92
N TYR A 134 -12.45 2.83 4.28
CA TYR A 134 -12.98 1.47 4.18
C TYR A 134 -12.58 0.61 5.37
N LEU A 135 -11.29 0.39 5.58
CA LEU A 135 -10.77 -0.46 6.65
C LEU A 135 -10.85 0.22 8.00
N GLY A 136 -10.43 1.49 8.06
CA GLY A 136 -10.48 2.27 9.29
C GLY A 136 -11.92 2.50 9.77
N GLY A 137 -12.84 2.77 8.84
CA GLY A 137 -14.28 2.80 9.12
C GLY A 137 -14.78 1.47 9.67
N MET A 138 -14.50 0.36 8.98
CA MET A 138 -14.95 -0.99 9.38
C MET A 138 -14.43 -1.39 10.77
N LEU A 139 -13.14 -1.17 11.02
CA LEU A 139 -12.53 -1.51 12.30
C LEU A 139 -12.93 -0.54 13.41
N GLY A 140 -13.17 0.74 13.09
CA GLY A 140 -13.74 1.72 14.01
C GLY A 140 -15.13 1.31 14.48
N GLU A 141 -16.03 0.96 13.55
CA GLU A 141 -17.38 0.49 13.85
C GLU A 141 -17.34 -0.81 14.68
N MET A 142 -16.49 -1.77 14.31
CA MET A 142 -16.30 -2.99 15.11
C MET A 142 -15.77 -2.70 16.52
N GLN A 143 -14.86 -1.73 16.66
CA GLN A 143 -14.32 -1.34 17.95
C GLN A 143 -15.35 -0.64 18.85
N ALA A 144 -16.30 0.08 18.25
CA ALA A 144 -17.39 0.75 18.96
C ALA A 144 -18.46 -0.24 19.43
N ASP A 145 -18.94 -1.11 18.53
CA ASP A 145 -20.12 -1.94 18.79
C ASP A 145 -19.79 -3.33 19.36
N ALA A 146 -18.67 -3.92 18.94
CA ALA A 146 -18.34 -5.32 19.21
C ALA A 146 -16.82 -5.55 19.36
N PRO A 147 -16.16 -4.90 20.35
CA PRO A 147 -14.71 -4.90 20.48
C PRO A 147 -14.09 -6.28 20.78
N HIS A 148 -14.87 -7.26 21.26
CA HIS A 148 -14.41 -8.63 21.46
C HIS A 148 -14.10 -9.33 20.13
N LEU A 149 -14.78 -8.96 19.05
CA LEU A 149 -14.61 -9.57 17.72
C LEU A 149 -13.23 -9.37 17.15
N ILE A 150 -12.60 -8.22 17.40
CA ILE A 150 -11.26 -7.88 16.93
C ILE A 150 -10.23 -8.99 17.21
N LYS A 151 -10.35 -9.67 18.36
CA LYS A 151 -9.47 -10.80 18.71
C LYS A 151 -9.98 -12.14 18.19
N ALA A 152 -11.29 -12.28 17.99
CA ALA A 152 -11.96 -13.52 17.60
C ALA A 152 -11.93 -13.78 16.08
N LEU A 153 -11.64 -12.78 15.24
CA LEU A 153 -11.57 -12.89 13.76
C LEU A 153 -10.56 -13.92 13.20
N ARG A 154 -9.79 -14.58 14.08
CA ARG A 154 -8.88 -15.68 13.74
C ARG A 154 -9.46 -17.07 14.01
N ASP A 155 -10.57 -17.15 14.75
CA ASP A 155 -11.20 -18.42 15.07
C ASP A 155 -11.72 -19.06 13.78
N PRO A 156 -11.25 -20.26 13.40
CA PRO A 156 -11.71 -20.94 12.19
C PRO A 156 -13.21 -21.23 12.17
N ARG A 157 -13.83 -21.44 13.34
CA ARG A 157 -15.27 -21.67 13.45
C ARG A 157 -16.03 -20.38 13.15
N LEU A 158 -15.62 -19.27 13.78
CA LEU A 158 -16.21 -17.97 13.50
C LEU A 158 -16.05 -17.59 12.03
N ASP A 159 -14.89 -17.87 11.43
CA ASP A 159 -14.65 -17.60 10.02
C ASP A 159 -15.61 -18.36 9.07
N ALA A 160 -15.81 -19.66 9.32
CA ALA A 160 -16.76 -20.47 8.56
C ALA A 160 -18.19 -19.97 8.75
N ASP A 161 -18.56 -19.60 9.98
CA ASP A 161 -19.88 -19.04 10.27
C ASP A 161 -20.10 -17.69 9.58
N ILE A 162 -19.09 -16.79 9.59
CA ILE A 162 -19.16 -15.52 8.86
C ILE A 162 -19.44 -15.77 7.39
N MET A 163 -18.74 -16.73 6.78
CA MET A 163 -18.89 -17.04 5.36
C MET A 163 -20.28 -17.59 5.03
N ARG A 164 -20.83 -18.46 5.90
CA ARG A 164 -22.21 -18.96 5.80
C ARG A 164 -23.23 -17.84 5.93
N GLU A 165 -23.07 -16.97 6.93
CA GLU A 165 -23.95 -15.82 7.14
C GLU A 165 -23.92 -14.85 5.93
N MET A 166 -22.75 -14.58 5.37
CA MET A 166 -22.62 -13.72 4.18
C MET A 166 -23.32 -14.33 2.95
N ALA A 167 -23.24 -15.65 2.75
CA ALA A 167 -23.91 -16.34 1.65
C ALA A 167 -25.45 -16.28 1.73
N GLU A 168 -25.98 -16.02 2.93
CA GLU A 168 -27.41 -15.86 3.19
C GLU A 168 -27.91 -14.40 3.14
N LEU A 169 -27.02 -13.43 2.95
CA LEU A 169 -27.38 -12.02 2.70
C LEU A 169 -27.85 -11.81 1.25
N LYS A 170 -28.97 -12.45 0.89
CA LYS A 170 -29.60 -12.42 -0.44
C LYS A 170 -31.12 -12.46 -0.33
N GLU A 171 -31.80 -12.10 -1.41
CA GLU A 171 -33.26 -12.29 -1.52
C GLU A 171 -33.61 -13.78 -1.37
N GLY A 172 -34.55 -14.10 -0.48
CA GLY A 172 -34.92 -15.47 -0.12
C GLY A 172 -33.89 -16.23 0.74
N GLY A 173 -32.80 -15.58 1.17
CA GLY A 173 -31.82 -16.16 2.10
C GLY A 173 -32.34 -16.26 3.53
N LYS A 174 -31.60 -16.98 4.39
CA LYS A 174 -31.92 -17.18 5.81
C LYS A 174 -30.84 -16.58 6.73
N PRO A 175 -30.78 -15.25 6.91
CA PRO A 175 -29.85 -14.63 7.84
C PRO A 175 -30.00 -15.20 9.26
N GLY A 176 -28.89 -15.56 9.91
CA GLY A 176 -28.87 -16.23 11.21
C GLY A 176 -28.84 -17.76 11.14
N VAL A 177 -28.61 -18.35 9.96
CA VAL A 177 -28.54 -19.80 9.74
C VAL A 177 -27.53 -20.52 10.66
N THR A 178 -26.49 -19.82 11.09
CA THR A 178 -25.46 -20.39 11.98
C THR A 178 -25.84 -20.36 13.46
N GLY A 179 -26.85 -19.56 13.83
CA GLY A 179 -27.16 -19.23 15.24
C GLY A 179 -26.11 -18.34 15.92
N ASN A 180 -25.04 -17.97 15.22
CA ASN A 180 -23.93 -17.19 15.76
C ASN A 180 -24.15 -15.69 15.50
N LYS A 181 -24.54 -14.95 16.54
CA LYS A 181 -24.82 -13.50 16.45
C LYS A 181 -23.58 -12.68 16.06
N ASP A 182 -22.40 -13.12 16.50
CA ASP A 182 -21.13 -12.48 16.18
C ASP A 182 -20.81 -12.64 14.69
N ALA A 183 -20.97 -13.85 14.15
CA ALA A 183 -20.82 -14.11 12.72
C ALA A 183 -21.82 -13.29 11.88
N GLN A 184 -23.08 -13.23 12.32
CA GLN A 184 -24.12 -12.45 11.63
C GLN A 184 -23.79 -10.95 11.62
N TYR A 185 -23.28 -10.42 12.73
CA TYR A 185 -22.86 -9.02 12.83
C TYR A 185 -21.70 -8.72 11.86
N VAL A 186 -20.64 -9.53 11.88
CA VAL A 186 -19.49 -9.36 10.97
C VAL A 186 -19.90 -9.49 9.51
N ALA A 187 -20.76 -10.45 9.17
CA ALA A 187 -21.27 -10.62 7.81
C ALA A 187 -21.99 -9.36 7.30
N LYS A 188 -22.87 -8.77 8.13
CA LYS A 188 -23.57 -7.51 7.80
C LYS A 188 -22.60 -6.34 7.63
N MET A 189 -21.61 -6.24 8.51
CA MET A 189 -20.56 -5.22 8.41
C MET A 189 -19.74 -5.36 7.12
N PHE A 190 -19.30 -6.57 6.79
CA PHE A 190 -18.58 -6.85 5.56
C PHE A 190 -19.40 -6.51 4.32
N ALA A 191 -20.69 -6.85 4.29
CA ALA A 191 -21.58 -6.45 3.21
C ALA A 191 -21.72 -4.92 3.09
N LYS A 192 -21.84 -4.21 4.23
CA LYS A 192 -21.91 -2.74 4.28
C LYS A 192 -20.67 -2.07 3.68
N TYR A 193 -19.46 -2.49 4.08
CA TYR A 193 -18.22 -1.87 3.59
C TYR A 193 -17.85 -2.30 2.17
N ALA A 194 -18.22 -3.53 1.76
CA ALA A 194 -18.13 -3.93 0.36
C ALA A 194 -19.03 -3.06 -0.52
N GLU A 195 -20.27 -2.80 -0.09
CA GLU A 195 -21.21 -1.92 -0.78
C GLU A 195 -20.72 -0.46 -0.80
N LEU A 196 -20.16 0.05 0.31
CA LEU A 196 -19.54 1.37 0.36
C LEU A 196 -18.44 1.50 -0.71
N SER A 197 -17.52 0.53 -0.76
CA SER A 197 -16.44 0.55 -1.76
C SER A 197 -16.97 0.47 -3.20
N ARG A 198 -18.02 -0.32 -3.44
CA ARG A 198 -18.67 -0.48 -4.75
C ARG A 198 -19.34 0.81 -5.21
N THR A 199 -20.07 1.46 -4.31
CA THR A 199 -20.78 2.72 -4.60
C THR A 199 -19.80 3.85 -4.87
N ASP A 200 -18.70 3.96 -4.11
CA ASP A 200 -17.62 4.92 -4.37
C ASP A 200 -16.93 4.66 -5.71
N LEU A 201 -16.63 3.40 -6.06
CA LEU A 201 -16.08 3.05 -7.37
C LEU A 201 -17.03 3.44 -8.51
N ASN A 202 -18.32 3.13 -8.38
CA ASN A 202 -19.33 3.49 -9.38
C ASN A 202 -19.52 5.01 -9.47
N ARG A 203 -19.38 5.74 -8.35
CA ARG A 203 -19.38 7.20 -8.31
C ARG A 203 -18.28 7.77 -9.20
N LEU A 204 -17.11 7.15 -9.16
CA LEU A 204 -15.91 7.50 -9.92
C LEU A 204 -15.92 7.01 -11.38
N GLY A 205 -16.99 6.34 -11.82
CA GLY A 205 -17.16 5.85 -13.19
C GLY A 205 -16.86 4.37 -13.38
N ALA A 206 -16.67 3.58 -12.32
CA ALA A 206 -16.69 2.13 -12.48
C ALA A 206 -18.11 1.64 -12.81
N SER A 207 -18.22 0.42 -13.30
CA SER A 207 -19.50 -0.27 -13.51
C SER A 207 -19.42 -1.64 -12.83
N VAL A 208 -19.47 -1.61 -11.50
CA VAL A 208 -19.42 -2.80 -10.65
C VAL A 208 -20.84 -3.14 -10.21
N GLY A 209 -21.33 -4.28 -10.71
CA GLY A 209 -22.63 -4.83 -10.35
C GLY A 209 -22.72 -5.21 -8.86
N LYS A 210 -23.92 -5.12 -8.30
CA LYS A 210 -24.23 -5.69 -6.99
C LYS A 210 -24.36 -7.22 -7.15
N LEU A 211 -23.85 -7.97 -6.19
CA LEU A 211 -24.05 -9.42 -6.12
C LEU A 211 -24.71 -9.72 -4.79
N ASP A 212 -25.88 -10.34 -4.83
CA ASP A 212 -26.58 -10.78 -3.63
C ASP A 212 -25.96 -12.08 -3.12
N GLY A 213 -25.80 -12.21 -1.80
CA GLY A 213 -25.16 -13.36 -1.16
C GLY A 213 -23.65 -13.48 -1.45
N TRP A 214 -22.99 -12.36 -1.74
CA TRP A 214 -21.55 -12.37 -2.00
C TRP A 214 -20.77 -12.70 -0.72
N ALA A 215 -20.23 -13.92 -0.65
CA ALA A 215 -19.50 -14.46 0.51
C ALA A 215 -18.03 -13.99 0.61
N GLY A 216 -17.71 -12.79 0.13
CA GLY A 216 -16.37 -12.21 0.18
C GLY A 216 -15.52 -12.46 -1.08
N ALA A 217 -14.32 -11.88 -1.11
CA ALA A 217 -13.41 -12.00 -2.25
C ALA A 217 -12.74 -13.38 -2.25
N GLN A 218 -12.68 -13.97 -3.44
CA GLN A 218 -11.99 -15.23 -3.65
C GLN A 218 -10.49 -14.99 -3.67
N THR A 219 -9.79 -15.73 -2.81
CA THR A 219 -8.33 -15.78 -2.77
C THR A 219 -7.86 -17.03 -3.49
N HIS A 220 -6.88 -16.88 -4.37
CA HIS A 220 -6.30 -17.98 -5.14
C HIS A 220 -4.82 -18.13 -4.75
N ASP A 221 -4.41 -19.34 -4.41
CA ASP A 221 -3.02 -19.73 -4.18
C ASP A 221 -2.49 -20.35 -5.48
N ASP A 222 -1.72 -19.56 -6.21
CA ASP A 222 -1.11 -19.93 -7.48
C ASP A 222 -0.20 -21.15 -7.36
N MET A 223 0.52 -21.31 -6.25
CA MET A 223 1.38 -22.48 -6.02
C MET A 223 0.57 -23.77 -5.82
N LYS A 224 -0.51 -23.73 -5.02
CA LYS A 224 -1.40 -24.89 -4.88
C LYS A 224 -2.06 -25.24 -6.20
N MET A 225 -2.49 -24.24 -6.96
CA MET A 225 -3.11 -24.43 -8.28
C MET A 225 -2.12 -25.05 -9.28
N ILE A 226 -0.89 -24.53 -9.37
CA ILE A 226 0.18 -25.09 -10.22
C ILE A 226 0.51 -26.53 -9.81
N ALA A 227 0.64 -26.78 -8.50
CA ALA A 227 0.96 -28.11 -7.99
C ALA A 227 -0.14 -29.15 -8.27
N ALA A 228 -1.41 -28.73 -8.25
CA ALA A 228 -2.54 -29.61 -8.56
C ALA A 228 -2.69 -29.87 -10.08
N GLY A 229 -2.28 -28.92 -10.91
CA GLY A 229 -2.48 -28.96 -12.35
C GLY A 229 -3.85 -28.43 -12.78
N LYS A 230 -3.91 -27.95 -14.02
CA LYS A 230 -5.07 -27.26 -14.60
C LYS A 230 -6.30 -28.15 -14.66
N GLU A 231 -6.14 -29.36 -15.16
CA GLU A 231 -7.23 -30.33 -15.33
C GLU A 231 -7.84 -30.70 -13.97
N SER A 232 -6.99 -30.98 -12.97
CA SER A 232 -7.41 -31.27 -11.60
C SER A 232 -8.15 -30.10 -10.97
N TRP A 233 -7.68 -28.87 -11.21
CA TRP A 233 -8.34 -27.66 -10.72
C TRP A 233 -9.74 -27.51 -11.34
N ILE A 234 -9.88 -27.64 -12.66
CA ILE A 234 -11.18 -27.55 -13.34
C ILE A 234 -12.13 -28.63 -12.79
N ALA A 235 -11.68 -29.88 -12.72
CA ALA A 235 -12.48 -31.01 -12.24
C ALA A 235 -12.96 -30.81 -10.79
N SER A 236 -12.13 -30.22 -9.94
CA SER A 236 -12.49 -29.94 -8.54
C SER A 236 -13.42 -28.72 -8.40
N VAL A 237 -13.25 -27.69 -9.23
CA VAL A 237 -14.01 -26.44 -9.14
C VAL A 237 -15.40 -26.56 -9.74
N LEU A 238 -15.52 -27.19 -10.91
CA LEU A 238 -16.76 -27.29 -11.67
C LEU A 238 -17.98 -27.74 -10.82
N PRO A 239 -17.91 -28.81 -10.00
CA PRO A 239 -19.05 -29.25 -9.17
C PRO A 239 -19.40 -28.31 -8.00
N LYS A 240 -18.49 -27.39 -7.63
CA LYS A 240 -18.66 -26.41 -6.54
C LYS A 240 -19.37 -25.14 -7.01
N LEU A 241 -19.48 -24.92 -8.33
CA LEU A 241 -20.01 -23.69 -8.92
C LEU A 241 -21.52 -23.74 -9.17
N ASP A 242 -22.17 -22.60 -8.95
CA ASP A 242 -23.46 -22.27 -9.53
C ASP A 242 -23.21 -21.86 -10.99
N LEU A 243 -23.35 -22.82 -11.91
CA LEU A 243 -23.06 -22.60 -13.33
C LEU A 243 -23.99 -21.57 -13.95
N ALA A 244 -25.26 -21.53 -13.54
CA ALA A 244 -26.21 -20.55 -14.06
C ALA A 244 -25.83 -19.10 -13.71
N LYS A 245 -25.26 -18.88 -12.51
CA LYS A 245 -24.76 -17.56 -12.10
C LYS A 245 -23.36 -17.25 -12.63
N THR A 246 -22.47 -18.24 -12.62
CA THR A 246 -21.07 -18.10 -13.09
C THR A 246 -21.02 -17.86 -14.60
N PHE A 247 -21.85 -18.59 -15.33
CA PHE A 247 -21.77 -18.74 -16.77
C PHE A 247 -23.18 -18.70 -17.40
N PRO A 248 -23.90 -17.56 -17.29
CA PRO A 248 -25.31 -17.46 -17.69
C PRO A 248 -25.55 -17.64 -19.19
N ASP A 249 -24.51 -17.44 -20.02
CA ASP A 249 -24.59 -17.47 -21.48
C ASP A 249 -23.98 -18.77 -22.07
N ILE A 250 -23.66 -19.78 -21.23
CA ILE A 250 -22.99 -21.00 -21.67
C ILE A 250 -24.00 -22.13 -21.95
N GLY A 251 -23.86 -22.79 -23.11
CA GLY A 251 -24.79 -23.83 -23.59
C GLY A 251 -24.39 -25.28 -23.29
N SER A 252 -23.17 -25.54 -22.80
CA SER A 252 -22.70 -26.89 -22.47
C SER A 252 -21.67 -26.92 -21.33
N ILE A 253 -21.50 -28.09 -20.70
CA ILE A 253 -20.45 -28.29 -19.67
C ILE A 253 -19.05 -28.09 -20.25
N LYS A 254 -18.82 -28.54 -21.48
CA LYS A 254 -17.52 -28.40 -22.16
C LYS A 254 -17.12 -26.93 -22.33
N ASP A 255 -18.07 -26.07 -22.69
CA ASP A 255 -17.83 -24.63 -22.81
C ASP A 255 -17.49 -23.99 -21.44
N ALA A 256 -18.07 -24.51 -20.35
CA ALA A 256 -17.73 -24.09 -18.99
C ALA A 256 -16.32 -24.53 -18.59
N GLU A 257 -15.90 -25.74 -18.97
CA GLU A 257 -14.51 -26.20 -18.78
C GLU A 257 -13.51 -25.34 -19.57
N GLU A 258 -13.81 -24.97 -20.81
CA GLU A 258 -12.98 -24.06 -21.62
C GLU A 258 -12.91 -22.65 -21.01
N ALA A 259 -14.03 -22.15 -20.47
CA ALA A 259 -14.06 -20.87 -19.75
C ALA A 259 -13.21 -20.92 -18.48
N LEU A 260 -13.34 -21.98 -17.69
CA LEU A 260 -12.53 -22.22 -16.49
C LEU A 260 -11.05 -22.38 -16.83
N ALA A 261 -10.72 -23.05 -17.94
CA ALA A 261 -9.36 -23.16 -18.44
C ALA A 261 -8.73 -21.78 -18.72
N GLY A 262 -9.48 -20.88 -19.34
CA GLY A 262 -9.04 -19.50 -19.57
C GLY A 262 -8.93 -18.67 -18.27
N ILE A 263 -9.79 -18.93 -17.29
CA ILE A 263 -9.70 -18.31 -15.95
C ILE A 263 -8.45 -18.80 -15.24
N TYR A 264 -8.17 -20.11 -15.22
CA TYR A 264 -6.97 -20.70 -14.64
C TYR A 264 -5.71 -20.05 -15.22
N ASP A 265 -5.60 -19.98 -16.55
CA ASP A 265 -4.42 -19.38 -17.19
C ASP A 265 -4.28 -17.90 -16.82
N THR A 266 -5.39 -17.17 -16.72
CA THR A 266 -5.38 -15.77 -16.26
C THR A 266 -4.94 -15.64 -14.81
N LEU A 267 -5.37 -16.56 -13.92
CA LEU A 267 -5.00 -16.57 -12.51
C LEU A 267 -3.51 -16.89 -12.32
N ILE A 268 -2.97 -17.85 -13.08
CA ILE A 268 -1.56 -18.27 -12.99
C ILE A 268 -0.61 -17.29 -13.69
N THR A 269 -0.93 -16.87 -14.92
CA THR A 269 -0.02 -16.06 -15.75
C THR A 269 -0.26 -14.54 -15.59
N GLY A 270 -1.38 -14.15 -14.99
CA GLY A 270 -1.79 -12.74 -14.88
C GLY A 270 -2.21 -12.09 -16.20
N PHE A 271 -2.21 -12.84 -17.31
CA PHE A 271 -2.61 -12.37 -18.64
C PHE A 271 -3.80 -13.17 -19.16
N PRO A 272 -4.82 -12.50 -19.74
CA PRO A 272 -5.88 -13.23 -20.43
C PRO A 272 -5.34 -13.90 -21.69
N ASN A 273 -5.72 -15.14 -21.94
CA ASN A 273 -5.39 -15.87 -23.18
C ASN A 273 -6.00 -15.24 -24.45
N LYS A 274 -6.92 -14.29 -24.29
CA LYS A 274 -7.52 -13.57 -25.42
C LYS A 274 -6.73 -12.28 -25.65
N PRO A 275 -6.37 -11.97 -26.91
CA PRO A 275 -5.71 -10.72 -27.27
C PRO A 275 -6.39 -9.53 -26.60
N THR A 276 -5.61 -8.75 -25.88
CA THR A 276 -6.05 -7.52 -25.25
C THR A 276 -6.51 -6.53 -26.32
N PRO A 277 -7.41 -5.58 -25.98
CA PRO A 277 -7.79 -4.52 -26.91
C PRO A 277 -6.58 -3.75 -27.48
N LYS A 278 -5.49 -3.63 -26.72
CA LYS A 278 -4.22 -3.05 -27.16
C LYS A 278 -3.53 -3.90 -28.24
N GLU A 279 -3.49 -5.22 -28.07
CA GLU A 279 -2.93 -6.16 -29.07
C GLU A 279 -3.78 -6.25 -30.33
N MET A 280 -5.10 -6.04 -30.21
CA MET A 280 -6.01 -6.01 -31.36
C MET A 280 -6.05 -4.65 -32.07
N GLY A 281 -5.27 -3.66 -31.64
CA GLY A 281 -5.34 -2.29 -32.17
C GLY A 281 -6.71 -1.63 -31.96
N GLN A 282 -7.54 -2.17 -31.07
CA GLN A 282 -8.87 -1.64 -30.77
C GLN A 282 -8.74 -0.49 -29.78
N ARG A 283 -9.39 0.64 -30.10
CA ARG A 283 -9.48 1.77 -29.18
C ARG A 283 -10.13 1.29 -27.89
N VAL A 284 -9.35 1.23 -26.82
CA VAL A 284 -9.78 0.64 -25.54
C VAL A 284 -10.88 1.53 -24.98
N ASN A 285 -12.13 1.11 -25.13
CA ASN A 285 -13.25 1.85 -24.58
C ASN A 285 -13.19 1.78 -23.04
N PRO A 286 -13.50 2.86 -22.29
CA PRO A 286 -13.40 2.92 -20.83
C PRO A 286 -14.13 1.78 -20.08
N ALA A 287 -15.13 1.17 -20.72
CA ALA A 287 -15.83 -0.02 -20.24
C ALA A 287 -14.92 -1.22 -19.92
N ASN A 288 -13.74 -1.33 -20.55
CA ASN A 288 -12.84 -2.47 -20.34
C ASN A 288 -12.08 -2.45 -19.01
N LEU A 289 -11.86 -1.28 -18.41
CA LEU A 289 -11.28 -1.15 -17.06
C LEU A 289 -12.32 -1.48 -15.98
N ALA A 290 -13.58 -1.06 -16.18
CA ALA A 290 -14.70 -1.50 -15.32
C ALA A 290 -14.91 -3.03 -15.41
N LYS A 291 -14.73 -3.61 -16.60
CA LYS A 291 -14.82 -5.06 -16.80
C LYS A 291 -13.75 -5.82 -16.04
N SER A 292 -12.53 -5.30 -15.88
CA SER A 292 -11.46 -5.96 -15.12
C SER A 292 -11.74 -6.04 -13.61
N LEU A 293 -12.45 -5.06 -13.04
CA LEU A 293 -12.89 -5.08 -11.64
C LEU A 293 -13.94 -6.17 -11.38
N GLY A 294 -14.85 -6.37 -12.34
CA GLY A 294 -15.84 -7.46 -12.32
C GLY A 294 -15.23 -8.87 -12.46
N LYS A 295 -14.02 -9.01 -13.02
CA LYS A 295 -13.37 -10.33 -13.22
C LYS A 295 -12.99 -11.06 -11.93
N SER A 296 -12.81 -10.33 -10.82
CA SER A 296 -12.45 -10.91 -9.51
C SER A 296 -13.61 -11.64 -8.81
N ARG A 297 -14.83 -11.54 -9.37
CA ARG A 297 -16.07 -12.07 -8.78
C ARG A 297 -16.78 -13.01 -9.77
N VAL A 298 -16.02 -13.63 -10.67
CA VAL A 298 -16.55 -14.41 -11.79
C VAL A 298 -17.03 -15.79 -11.35
N LEU A 299 -16.33 -16.44 -10.41
CA LEU A 299 -16.77 -17.74 -9.92
C LEU A 299 -17.88 -17.52 -8.89
N HIS A 300 -19.04 -18.11 -9.09
CA HIS A 300 -20.11 -18.11 -8.09
C HIS A 300 -20.23 -19.52 -7.54
N PHE A 301 -19.89 -19.71 -6.26
CA PHE A 301 -20.08 -21.00 -5.60
C PHE A 301 -21.55 -21.24 -5.28
N ARG A 302 -21.98 -22.51 -5.29
CA ARG A 302 -23.37 -22.90 -4.99
C ARG A 302 -23.80 -22.51 -3.58
N ASP A 303 -22.90 -22.71 -2.63
CA ASP A 303 -23.11 -22.51 -1.21
C ASP A 303 -21.79 -22.13 -0.52
N ALA A 304 -21.88 -21.72 0.75
CA ALA A 304 -20.72 -21.33 1.54
C ALA A 304 -19.75 -22.48 1.78
N ASP A 305 -20.25 -23.72 1.96
CA ASP A 305 -19.39 -24.87 2.20
C ASP A 305 -18.57 -25.25 0.95
N SER A 306 -19.14 -25.12 -0.25
CA SER A 306 -18.42 -25.27 -1.52
C SER A 306 -17.31 -24.23 -1.68
N ALA A 307 -17.57 -23.00 -1.25
CA ALA A 307 -16.60 -21.91 -1.29
C ALA A 307 -15.49 -22.07 -0.23
N LEU A 308 -15.83 -22.58 0.97
CA LEU A 308 -14.86 -22.96 2.00
C LEU A 308 -13.97 -24.10 1.52
N ALA A 309 -14.55 -25.16 0.94
CA ALA A 309 -13.80 -26.28 0.37
C ALA A 309 -12.85 -25.83 -0.76
N TYR A 310 -13.30 -24.94 -1.64
CA TYR A 310 -12.43 -24.35 -2.66
C TYR A 310 -11.25 -23.60 -2.05
N ARG A 311 -11.50 -22.79 -1.01
CA ARG A 311 -10.45 -22.01 -0.35
C ARG A 311 -9.42 -22.90 0.34
N ASP A 312 -9.85 -24.00 0.95
CA ASP A 312 -8.94 -24.93 1.61
C ASP A 312 -8.01 -25.61 0.58
N GLU A 313 -8.56 -26.02 -0.56
CA GLU A 313 -7.83 -26.68 -1.64
C GLU A 313 -6.95 -25.74 -2.46
N PHE A 314 -7.45 -24.58 -2.89
CA PHE A 314 -6.81 -23.71 -3.88
C PHE A 314 -6.70 -22.25 -3.47
N GLY A 315 -7.09 -21.91 -2.25
CA GLY A 315 -6.97 -20.57 -1.69
C GLY A 315 -6.00 -20.50 -0.50
N TYR A 316 -5.99 -19.33 0.14
CA TYR A 316 -5.23 -19.07 1.35
C TYR A 316 -5.98 -18.07 2.25
N GLY A 317 -5.59 -18.03 3.53
CA GLY A 317 -6.19 -17.09 4.48
C GLY A 317 -7.63 -17.44 4.83
N ASN A 318 -8.36 -16.45 5.32
CA ASN A 318 -9.73 -16.59 5.82
C ASN A 318 -10.64 -15.51 5.22
N THR A 319 -11.94 -15.53 5.50
CA THR A 319 -12.95 -14.61 4.97
C THR A 319 -12.59 -13.15 5.27
N VAL A 320 -12.05 -12.90 6.46
CA VAL A 320 -11.57 -11.56 6.88
C VAL A 320 -10.38 -11.11 6.04
N SER A 321 -9.44 -12.03 5.76
CA SER A 321 -8.30 -11.79 4.87
C SER A 321 -8.75 -11.37 3.47
N GLY A 322 -9.72 -12.11 2.92
CA GLY A 322 -10.32 -11.80 1.62
C GLY A 322 -11.00 -10.43 1.61
N MET A 323 -11.75 -10.08 2.66
CA MET A 323 -12.40 -8.78 2.79
C MET A 323 -11.38 -7.63 2.88
N VAL A 324 -10.33 -7.77 3.69
CA VAL A 324 -9.29 -6.74 3.78
C VAL A 324 -8.58 -6.55 2.43
N ALA A 325 -8.23 -7.64 1.75
CA ALA A 325 -7.62 -7.59 0.42
C ALA A 325 -8.54 -6.90 -0.60
N HIS A 326 -9.85 -7.22 -0.56
CA HIS A 326 -10.86 -6.58 -1.39
C HIS A 326 -10.91 -5.06 -1.17
N LEU A 327 -11.01 -4.62 0.08
CA LEU A 327 -11.12 -3.20 0.42
C LEU A 327 -9.82 -2.43 0.10
N ARG A 328 -8.64 -3.02 0.30
CA ARG A 328 -7.36 -2.42 -0.13
C ARG A 328 -7.28 -2.26 -1.65
N GLN A 329 -7.70 -3.28 -2.40
CA GLN A 329 -7.71 -3.20 -3.86
C GLN A 329 -8.73 -2.16 -4.33
N ALA A 330 -9.92 -2.10 -3.73
CA ALA A 330 -10.91 -1.08 -4.01
C ALA A 330 -10.39 0.33 -3.69
N ALA A 331 -9.68 0.51 -2.58
CA ALA A 331 -9.07 1.79 -2.21
C ALA A 331 -8.05 2.26 -3.26
N LYS A 332 -7.19 1.36 -3.74
CA LYS A 332 -6.22 1.67 -4.80
C LYS A 332 -6.89 2.08 -6.10
N VAL A 333 -7.92 1.36 -6.51
CA VAL A 333 -8.67 1.66 -7.73
C VAL A 333 -9.39 3.01 -7.58
N ALA A 334 -10.07 3.24 -6.44
CA ALA A 334 -10.76 4.49 -6.15
C ALA A 334 -9.79 5.68 -6.13
N ALA A 335 -8.61 5.54 -5.51
CA ALA A 335 -7.59 6.59 -5.48
C ALA A 335 -7.09 6.97 -6.87
N ASN A 336 -6.82 5.99 -7.75
CA ASN A 336 -6.42 6.28 -9.13
C ASN A 336 -7.57 6.90 -9.93
N MET A 337 -8.80 6.41 -9.77
CA MET A 337 -9.97 6.94 -10.50
C MET A 337 -10.39 8.33 -10.02
N GLU A 338 -10.27 8.63 -8.74
CA GLU A 338 -10.53 9.97 -8.21
C GLU A 338 -9.49 10.97 -8.69
N ALA A 339 -8.21 10.59 -8.70
CA ALA A 339 -7.13 11.46 -9.11
C ALA A 339 -7.07 11.68 -10.63
N LEU A 340 -7.23 10.60 -11.41
CA LEU A 340 -6.95 10.56 -12.86
C LEU A 340 -8.20 10.27 -13.70
N GLY A 341 -9.38 10.14 -13.08
CA GLY A 341 -10.64 9.92 -13.77
C GLY A 341 -10.90 8.45 -14.10
N PRO A 342 -12.04 8.15 -14.77
CA PRO A 342 -12.48 6.77 -15.04
C PRO A 342 -11.49 5.89 -15.79
N ASN A 343 -10.56 6.46 -16.54
CA ASN A 343 -9.48 5.75 -17.21
C ASN A 343 -8.11 6.36 -16.88
N PRO A 344 -7.49 5.95 -15.75
CA PRO A 344 -6.28 6.57 -15.23
C PRO A 344 -5.09 6.56 -16.20
N GLU A 345 -4.85 5.44 -16.89
CA GLU A 345 -3.71 5.32 -17.82
C GLU A 345 -3.86 6.26 -19.03
N VAL A 346 -5.07 6.32 -19.61
CA VAL A 346 -5.36 7.20 -20.75
C VAL A 346 -5.29 8.67 -20.34
N MET A 347 -5.88 9.04 -19.20
CA MET A 347 -5.80 10.41 -18.70
C MET A 347 -4.35 10.83 -18.47
N PHE A 348 -3.57 9.98 -17.78
CA PHE A 348 -2.17 10.28 -17.49
C PHE A 348 -1.34 10.41 -18.77
N GLY A 349 -1.48 9.48 -19.72
CA GLY A 349 -0.83 9.58 -21.03
C GLY A 349 -1.19 10.89 -21.76
N SER A 350 -2.48 11.25 -21.76
CA SER A 350 -2.94 12.50 -22.37
C SER A 350 -2.37 13.76 -21.70
N LEU A 351 -2.06 13.72 -20.40
CA LEU A 351 -1.41 14.83 -19.69
C LEU A 351 0.05 14.95 -20.10
N VAL A 352 0.77 13.83 -20.20
CA VAL A 352 2.16 13.81 -20.69
C VAL A 352 2.25 14.38 -22.11
N ASP A 353 1.36 13.93 -23.00
CA ASP A 353 1.34 14.36 -24.40
C ASP A 353 0.90 15.81 -24.57
N GLY A 354 -0.10 16.25 -23.78
CA GLY A 354 -0.49 17.66 -23.72
C GLY A 354 0.68 18.55 -23.30
N LEU A 355 1.41 18.17 -22.25
CA LEU A 355 2.54 18.93 -21.75
C LEU A 355 3.72 18.95 -22.74
N LYS A 356 3.99 17.83 -23.43
CA LYS A 356 4.95 17.80 -24.55
C LYS A 356 4.58 18.79 -25.64
N ARG A 357 3.31 18.80 -26.04
CA ARG A 357 2.79 19.72 -27.06
C ARG A 357 2.95 21.17 -26.64
N THR A 358 2.54 21.52 -25.41
CA THR A 358 2.73 22.87 -24.86
C THR A 358 4.21 23.28 -24.86
N ILE A 359 5.13 22.41 -24.48
CA ILE A 359 6.58 22.71 -24.51
C ILE A 359 7.10 22.87 -25.95
N LYS A 360 6.63 22.03 -26.87
CA LYS A 360 7.02 22.07 -28.28
C LYS A 360 6.57 23.37 -28.94
N ASP A 361 5.35 23.79 -28.65
CA ASP A 361 4.69 24.93 -29.30
C ASP A 361 4.99 26.27 -28.61
N ASP A 362 5.66 26.26 -27.44
CA ASP A 362 6.07 27.49 -26.74
C ASP A 362 7.12 28.26 -27.57
N PRO A 363 6.80 29.47 -28.07
CA PRO A 363 7.72 30.27 -28.87
C PRO A 363 8.85 30.89 -28.02
N LYS A 364 8.70 30.92 -26.69
CA LYS A 364 9.68 31.53 -25.77
C LYS A 364 10.83 30.60 -25.43
N LEU A 365 10.74 29.31 -25.79
CA LEU A 365 11.76 28.31 -25.46
C LEU A 365 12.69 28.06 -26.64
N SER A 366 14.00 28.09 -26.39
CA SER A 366 14.99 27.63 -27.36
C SER A 366 14.87 26.12 -27.63
N PRO A 367 15.35 25.61 -28.79
CA PRO A 367 15.35 24.17 -29.07
C PRO A 367 16.03 23.32 -27.98
N ALA A 368 17.12 23.84 -27.39
CA ALA A 368 17.84 23.17 -26.30
C ALA A 368 17.00 23.08 -25.02
N GLU A 369 16.28 24.16 -24.66
CA GLU A 369 15.38 24.16 -23.50
C GLU A 369 14.17 23.26 -23.71
N LYS A 370 13.61 23.23 -24.92
CA LYS A 370 12.54 22.29 -25.30
C LYS A 370 13.00 20.86 -25.07
N LYS A 371 14.17 20.48 -25.60
CA LYS A 371 14.76 19.14 -25.40
C LYS A 371 14.98 18.83 -23.91
N LYS A 372 15.50 19.79 -23.14
CA LYS A 372 15.73 19.64 -21.69
C LYS A 372 14.41 19.42 -20.91
N ARG A 373 13.37 20.21 -21.20
CA ARG A 373 12.06 20.12 -20.53
C ARG A 373 11.27 18.88 -20.92
N MET A 374 11.44 18.39 -22.16
CA MET A 374 10.84 17.13 -22.64
C MET A 374 11.59 15.88 -22.15
N LYS A 375 12.83 15.99 -21.65
CA LYS A 375 13.61 14.84 -21.21
C LYS A 375 12.90 14.05 -20.10
N GLY A 376 12.55 12.80 -20.41
CA GLY A 376 11.89 11.89 -19.48
C GLY A 376 10.39 12.15 -19.28
N LEU A 377 9.76 12.92 -20.19
CA LEU A 377 8.31 12.91 -20.38
C LEU A 377 7.96 11.72 -21.27
N ASP A 378 7.69 10.58 -20.67
CA ASP A 378 7.24 9.39 -21.39
C ASP A 378 6.26 8.63 -20.49
N ALA A 379 5.03 8.45 -20.96
CA ALA A 379 3.99 7.76 -20.19
C ALA A 379 4.18 6.23 -20.22
N ASP A 380 4.88 5.72 -21.24
CA ASP A 380 5.07 4.29 -21.48
C ASP A 380 6.43 3.79 -20.98
N ALA A 381 7.38 4.70 -20.66
CA ALA A 381 8.69 4.34 -20.16
C ALA A 381 9.24 5.24 -19.04
N GLY A 382 10.23 4.71 -18.31
CA GLY A 382 10.98 5.44 -17.30
C GLY A 382 10.15 5.85 -16.08
N ALA A 383 10.58 6.92 -15.40
CA ALA A 383 10.06 7.23 -14.07
C ALA A 383 8.55 7.52 -14.00
N LEU A 384 7.94 8.08 -15.06
CA LEU A 384 6.51 8.36 -15.07
C LEU A 384 5.70 7.06 -15.21
N ARG A 385 6.09 6.16 -16.11
CA ARG A 385 5.51 4.82 -16.20
C ARG A 385 5.66 4.06 -14.89
N HIS A 386 6.86 4.08 -14.29
CA HIS A 386 7.10 3.37 -13.04
C HIS A 386 6.22 3.90 -11.89
N ALA A 387 6.01 5.21 -11.82
CA ALA A 387 5.14 5.83 -10.82
C ALA A 387 3.67 5.39 -11.02
N LEU A 388 3.20 5.32 -12.26
CA LEU A 388 1.87 4.83 -12.60
C LEU A 388 1.72 3.33 -12.29
N ASP A 389 2.75 2.52 -12.55
CA ASP A 389 2.75 1.09 -12.21
C ASP A 389 2.71 0.84 -10.70
N ILE A 390 3.32 1.73 -9.92
CA ILE A 390 3.24 1.69 -8.45
C ILE A 390 1.85 2.09 -7.98
N SER A 391 1.30 3.18 -8.52
CA SER A 391 -0.01 3.69 -8.12
C SER A 391 -1.13 2.69 -8.45
N THR A 392 -1.05 2.02 -9.61
CA THR A 392 -2.00 0.98 -10.03
C THR A 392 -1.73 -0.39 -9.41
N GLY A 393 -0.56 -0.59 -8.80
CA GLY A 393 -0.14 -1.85 -8.19
C GLY A 393 0.39 -2.89 -9.17
N LEU A 394 0.56 -2.55 -10.45
CA LEU A 394 1.15 -3.42 -11.45
C LEU A 394 2.60 -3.81 -11.10
N ILE A 395 3.34 -2.91 -10.44
CA ILE A 395 4.74 -3.13 -10.06
C ILE A 395 4.95 -4.34 -9.14
N SER A 396 3.93 -4.68 -8.35
CA SER A 396 3.99 -5.78 -7.38
C SER A 396 3.44 -7.08 -7.97
N ARG A 397 2.90 -7.06 -9.20
CA ARG A 397 2.46 -8.31 -9.84
C ARG A 397 3.67 -9.08 -10.35
N PRO A 398 3.92 -10.31 -9.88
CA PRO A 398 5.02 -11.12 -10.38
C PRO A 398 4.86 -11.37 -11.89
N VAL A 399 5.99 -11.47 -12.58
CA VAL A 399 6.06 -11.95 -13.98
C VAL A 399 6.21 -13.47 -13.98
N ASP A 400 7.08 -13.98 -13.10
CA ASP A 400 7.25 -15.40 -12.80
C ASP A 400 7.00 -15.59 -11.30
N THR A 401 5.96 -16.36 -10.96
CA THR A 401 5.51 -16.58 -9.59
C THR A 401 6.51 -17.41 -8.79
N THR A 402 7.17 -18.39 -9.42
CA THR A 402 8.14 -19.27 -8.78
C THR A 402 9.42 -18.51 -8.42
N ALA A 403 9.97 -17.78 -9.38
CA ALA A 403 11.17 -16.97 -9.18
C ALA A 403 10.94 -15.84 -8.17
N ALA A 404 9.77 -15.19 -8.23
CA ALA A 404 9.37 -14.18 -7.25
C ALA A 404 9.27 -14.77 -5.84
N ASN A 405 8.67 -15.95 -5.69
CA ASN A 405 8.52 -16.64 -4.41
C ASN A 405 9.87 -17.07 -3.83
N LEU A 406 10.78 -17.62 -4.64
CA LEU A 406 12.13 -17.95 -4.18
C LEU A 406 12.87 -16.69 -3.71
N GLY A 407 12.85 -15.63 -4.51
CA GLY A 407 13.48 -14.36 -4.16
C GLY A 407 12.90 -13.72 -2.90
N SER A 408 11.57 -13.73 -2.74
CA SER A 408 10.90 -13.20 -1.55
C SER A 408 11.24 -14.04 -0.30
N ASN A 409 11.33 -15.37 -0.42
CA ASN A 409 11.68 -16.26 0.68
C ASN A 409 13.11 -16.06 1.18
N ILE A 410 14.09 -15.91 0.28
CA ILE A 410 15.48 -15.63 0.67
C ILE A 410 15.55 -14.27 1.38
N ARG A 411 14.97 -13.23 0.78
CA ARG A 411 14.91 -11.89 1.40
C ARG A 411 14.24 -11.91 2.76
N ALA A 412 13.16 -12.69 2.93
CA ALA A 412 12.49 -12.86 4.21
C ALA A 412 13.43 -13.46 5.28
N GLY A 413 14.17 -14.51 4.92
CA GLY A 413 15.22 -15.10 5.76
C GLY A 413 16.27 -14.06 6.18
N GLU A 414 16.81 -13.31 5.22
CA GLU A 414 17.78 -12.25 5.50
C GLU A 414 17.21 -11.15 6.40
N ALA A 415 15.97 -10.70 6.15
CA ALA A 415 15.31 -9.69 6.97
C ALA A 415 15.20 -10.15 8.43
N MET A 416 14.73 -11.38 8.66
CA MET A 416 14.64 -11.96 10.01
C MET A 416 16.01 -12.08 10.65
N SER A 417 17.03 -12.48 9.89
CA SER A 417 18.39 -12.65 10.41
C SER A 417 19.11 -11.32 10.74
N LYS A 418 18.76 -10.21 10.08
CA LYS A 418 19.42 -8.91 10.32
C LYS A 418 18.64 -7.95 11.21
N LEU A 419 17.32 -8.06 11.30
CA LEU A 419 16.46 -7.04 11.93
C LEU A 419 16.04 -7.32 13.39
N GLY A 420 16.61 -8.34 14.06
CA GLY A 420 16.24 -8.70 15.44
C GLY A 420 16.46 -7.61 16.50
N GLY A 421 17.34 -6.64 16.22
CA GLY A 421 17.59 -5.48 17.08
C GLY A 421 17.10 -4.13 16.51
N ALA A 422 16.32 -4.14 15.43
CA ALA A 422 15.94 -2.92 14.71
C ALA A 422 15.12 -1.95 15.60
N VAL A 423 14.27 -2.49 16.49
CA VAL A 423 13.43 -1.70 17.40
C VAL A 423 14.25 -0.70 18.23
N LEU A 424 15.45 -1.09 18.70
CA LEU A 424 16.31 -0.23 19.52
C LEU A 424 16.80 1.03 18.77
N SER A 425 16.86 0.96 17.43
CA SER A 425 17.26 2.10 16.60
C SER A 425 16.05 2.95 16.23
N SER A 426 14.90 2.32 15.96
CA SER A 426 13.62 3.00 15.71
C SER A 426 13.15 3.82 16.91
N MET A 427 13.39 3.35 18.14
CA MET A 427 12.95 4.07 19.35
C MET A 427 13.42 5.52 19.43
N GLY A 428 14.67 5.81 19.08
CA GLY A 428 15.18 7.17 19.04
C GLY A 428 14.67 7.95 17.82
N ALA A 429 14.78 7.33 16.63
CA ALA A 429 14.52 8.00 15.36
C ALA A 429 13.04 8.40 15.20
N ASP A 430 12.10 7.49 15.49
CA ASP A 430 10.66 7.74 15.28
C ASP A 430 10.14 8.87 16.18
N ASN A 431 10.62 8.93 17.42
CA ASN A 431 10.30 10.01 18.36
C ASN A 431 10.73 11.38 17.83
N VAL A 432 11.91 11.45 17.21
CA VAL A 432 12.42 12.69 16.60
C VAL A 432 11.61 13.06 15.37
N THR A 433 11.26 12.11 14.50
CA THR A 433 10.46 12.40 13.30
C THR A 433 9.05 12.88 13.64
N ILE A 434 8.41 12.32 14.67
CA ILE A 434 7.12 12.79 15.19
C ILE A 434 7.24 14.23 15.72
N ALA A 435 8.28 14.52 16.51
CA ALA A 435 8.53 15.86 17.04
C ALA A 435 8.80 16.90 15.93
N LEU A 436 9.56 16.53 14.89
CA LEU A 436 9.79 17.37 13.71
C LEU A 436 8.51 17.61 12.91
N ALA A 437 7.67 16.58 12.74
CA ALA A 437 6.40 16.72 12.05
C ALA A 437 5.46 17.68 12.81
N SER A 438 5.39 17.60 14.14
CA SER A 438 4.71 18.59 14.99
C SER A 438 5.30 20.00 14.81
N MET A 439 6.63 20.13 14.81
CA MET A 439 7.32 21.40 14.52
C MET A 439 6.91 22.00 13.18
N PHE A 440 6.82 21.17 12.14
CA PHE A 440 6.40 21.60 10.81
C PHE A 440 4.98 22.16 10.78
N ARG A 441 4.04 21.52 11.49
CA ARG A 441 2.65 21.98 11.61
C ARG A 441 2.49 23.20 12.54
N GLY A 442 3.57 23.67 13.15
CA GLY A 442 3.57 24.82 14.05
C GLY A 442 3.20 24.47 15.50
N SER A 443 3.31 23.21 15.90
CA SER A 443 3.40 22.81 17.30
C SER A 443 4.87 22.85 17.74
N GLY A 444 5.19 22.97 19.03
CA GLY A 444 6.60 22.93 19.47
C GLY A 444 7.22 21.53 19.33
N PHE A 445 8.52 21.43 18.98
CA PHE A 445 9.25 20.16 18.88
C PHE A 445 9.13 19.33 20.17
N PHE A 446 9.47 19.93 21.32
CA PHE A 446 9.42 19.25 22.62
C PHE A 446 7.99 18.88 23.05
N LYS A 447 7.00 19.72 22.72
CA LYS A 447 5.59 19.41 22.99
C LYS A 447 5.15 18.16 22.22
N GLY A 448 5.52 18.06 20.94
CA GLY A 448 5.28 16.87 20.14
C GLY A 448 6.00 15.63 20.70
N LEU A 449 7.28 15.77 21.05
CA LEU A 449 8.06 14.68 21.65
C LEU A 449 7.41 14.16 22.95
N LEU A 450 7.07 15.04 23.89
CA LEU A 450 6.47 14.67 25.17
C LEU A 450 5.09 14.05 24.99
N ALA A 451 4.26 14.59 24.09
CA ALA A 451 2.95 14.01 23.77
C ALA A 451 3.08 12.59 23.20
N ASN A 452 4.09 12.35 22.36
CA ASN A 452 4.36 11.01 21.84
C ASN A 452 4.81 10.04 22.94
N LEU A 453 5.74 10.46 23.80
CA LEU A 453 6.23 9.64 24.91
C LEU A 453 5.12 9.29 25.90
N ASP A 454 4.24 10.23 26.24
CA ASP A 454 3.06 9.93 27.08
C ASP A 454 2.08 8.99 26.37
N GLY A 455 1.88 9.16 25.06
CA GLY A 455 1.10 8.24 24.23
C GLY A 455 1.65 6.81 24.24
N ILE A 456 2.97 6.64 24.09
CA ILE A 456 3.65 5.34 24.15
C ILE A 456 3.53 4.72 25.54
N ARG A 457 3.70 5.52 26.60
CA ARG A 457 3.57 5.08 28.00
C ARG A 457 2.18 4.50 28.29
N ARG A 458 1.12 5.07 27.69
CA ARG A 458 -0.26 4.56 27.81
C ARG A 458 -0.49 3.26 27.03
N GLY A 459 0.41 2.89 26.12
CA GLY A 459 0.37 1.64 25.37
C GLY A 459 -0.65 1.64 24.22
N ARG A 460 -1.12 0.44 23.85
CA ARG A 460 -2.12 0.28 22.78
C ARG A 460 -3.42 1.00 23.15
N PRO A 461 -4.04 1.73 22.19
CA PRO A 461 -5.29 2.42 22.45
C PRO A 461 -6.40 1.41 22.78
N LYS A 462 -7.39 1.85 23.56
CA LYS A 462 -8.56 1.06 23.98
C LYS A 462 -9.82 1.92 23.92
N GLY A 463 -10.98 1.27 23.78
CA GLY A 463 -12.28 1.96 23.75
C GLY A 463 -12.33 3.01 22.65
N GLU A 464 -12.90 4.18 22.96
CA GLU A 464 -13.04 5.28 22.01
C GLU A 464 -11.70 5.78 21.45
N VAL A 465 -10.61 5.70 22.21
CA VAL A 465 -9.27 6.09 21.72
C VAL A 465 -8.81 5.16 20.59
N ALA A 466 -9.16 3.86 20.65
CA ALA A 466 -8.85 2.91 19.58
C ALA A 466 -9.73 3.16 18.36
N GLU A 467 -11.02 3.42 18.58
CA GLU A 467 -11.96 3.80 17.51
C GLU A 467 -11.46 5.03 16.75
N ILE A 468 -11.07 6.10 17.45
CA ILE A 468 -10.52 7.32 16.84
C ILE A 468 -9.28 6.99 16.00
N SER A 469 -8.34 6.18 16.52
CA SER A 469 -7.16 5.75 15.76
C SER A 469 -7.56 5.01 14.49
N TYR A 470 -8.52 4.09 14.56
CA TYR A 470 -8.95 3.33 13.39
C TYR A 470 -9.64 4.21 12.35
N LEU A 471 -10.54 5.11 12.78
CA LEU A 471 -11.25 6.03 11.88
C LEU A 471 -10.30 6.92 11.07
N ILE A 472 -9.18 7.36 11.64
CA ILE A 472 -8.17 8.15 10.92
C ILE A 472 -7.17 7.30 10.11
N GLY A 473 -7.37 5.98 10.07
CA GLY A 473 -6.57 5.05 9.25
C GLY A 473 -5.36 4.43 9.96
N GLU A 474 -5.29 4.49 11.29
CA GLU A 474 -4.07 4.17 12.03
C GLU A 474 -4.27 3.16 13.17
N GLY A 475 -3.21 2.45 13.54
CA GLY A 475 -3.20 1.58 14.72
C GLY A 475 -3.83 0.19 14.53
N TYR A 476 -4.28 -0.16 13.33
CA TYR A 476 -4.78 -1.48 12.99
C TYR A 476 -3.86 -2.32 12.11
N ASP A 477 -2.69 -1.81 11.69
CA ASP A 477 -1.81 -2.54 10.76
C ASP A 477 -1.30 -3.86 11.34
N GLY A 478 -0.82 -3.89 12.59
CA GLY A 478 -0.49 -5.16 13.24
C GLY A 478 -1.70 -6.04 13.50
N LEU A 479 -2.88 -5.48 13.76
CA LEU A 479 -4.12 -6.26 13.86
C LEU A 479 -4.47 -6.95 12.53
N ILE A 480 -4.36 -6.23 11.42
CA ILE A 480 -4.54 -6.78 10.08
C ILE A 480 -3.44 -7.78 9.78
N GLY A 481 -2.17 -7.49 10.06
CA GLY A 481 -1.07 -8.44 9.88
C GLY A 481 -1.21 -9.70 10.74
N HIS A 482 -1.95 -9.60 11.84
CA HIS A 482 -2.34 -10.72 12.67
C HIS A 482 -3.46 -11.55 12.02
N ILE A 483 -4.52 -10.92 11.51
CA ILE A 483 -5.72 -11.62 11.02
C ILE A 483 -5.54 -12.11 9.59
N VAL A 484 -4.97 -11.27 8.74
CA VAL A 484 -4.72 -11.55 7.33
C VAL A 484 -3.50 -12.43 7.27
N SER A 485 -3.65 -13.63 6.68
CA SER A 485 -2.48 -14.46 6.37
C SER A 485 -1.44 -13.57 5.70
N PRO A 486 -0.18 -13.53 6.17
CA PRO A 486 0.84 -12.67 5.56
C PRO A 486 1.08 -12.97 4.07
N ALA A 487 0.46 -14.03 3.54
CA ALA A 487 0.26 -14.33 2.13
C ALA A 487 -0.42 -13.23 1.28
N ALA A 488 -1.07 -12.21 1.87
CA ALA A 488 -1.60 -11.07 1.12
C ALA A 488 -0.53 -10.00 0.76
N ALA A 489 0.74 -10.20 1.16
CA ALA A 489 1.81 -9.29 0.81
C ALA A 489 2.18 -9.45 -0.67
N VAL A 490 1.79 -8.45 -1.48
CA VAL A 490 2.00 -8.42 -2.95
C VAL A 490 3.49 -8.48 -3.37
N ASP A 491 4.44 -8.40 -2.43
CA ASP A 491 5.88 -8.60 -2.68
C ASP A 491 6.57 -9.40 -1.54
N GLY A 492 5.79 -10.09 -0.69
CA GLY A 492 6.30 -10.81 0.50
C GLY A 492 6.35 -12.33 0.32
N PRO A 493 6.98 -13.07 1.25
CA PRO A 493 6.88 -14.52 1.26
C PRO A 493 5.41 -14.95 1.46
N ILE A 494 5.04 -16.12 0.95
CA ILE A 494 3.71 -16.73 1.12
C ILE A 494 3.78 -17.95 2.06
N GLY A 495 2.61 -18.40 2.54
CA GLY A 495 2.50 -19.62 3.36
C GLY A 495 3.19 -19.54 4.73
N HIS A 496 3.84 -20.65 5.13
CA HIS A 496 4.42 -20.81 6.48
C HIS A 496 5.53 -19.80 6.79
N LEU A 497 6.38 -19.46 5.81
CA LEU A 497 7.48 -18.52 6.00
C LEU A 497 6.96 -17.11 6.30
N ALA A 498 5.87 -16.72 5.65
CA ALA A 498 5.17 -15.47 5.89
C ALA A 498 4.66 -15.38 7.33
N GLY A 499 4.07 -16.47 7.83
CA GLY A 499 3.67 -16.59 9.24
C GLY A 499 4.84 -16.55 10.23
N MET A 500 5.99 -17.13 9.88
CA MET A 500 7.20 -17.05 10.70
C MET A 500 7.77 -15.63 10.75
N GLN A 501 7.78 -14.93 9.61
CA GLN A 501 8.22 -13.54 9.52
C GLN A 501 7.34 -12.60 10.35
N GLU A 502 6.01 -12.75 10.31
CA GLU A 502 5.08 -12.01 11.18
C GLU A 502 5.41 -12.22 12.65
N LYS A 503 5.55 -13.49 13.08
CA LYS A 503 5.89 -13.82 14.47
C LYS A 503 7.22 -13.22 14.89
N PHE A 504 8.22 -13.27 14.01
CA PHE A 504 9.53 -12.70 14.24
C PHE A 504 9.47 -11.19 14.49
N PHE A 505 8.83 -10.41 13.61
CA PHE A 505 8.72 -8.96 13.78
C PHE A 505 7.83 -8.54 14.96
N ARG A 506 6.86 -9.39 15.32
CA ARG A 506 6.09 -9.21 16.55
C ARG A 506 6.96 -9.40 17.78
N TRP A 507 7.73 -10.50 17.84
CA TRP A 507 8.60 -10.81 18.97
C TRP A 507 9.80 -9.88 19.06
N SER A 508 10.28 -9.31 17.95
CA SER A 508 11.26 -8.23 17.98
C SER A 508 10.71 -6.94 18.58
N GLY A 509 9.40 -6.83 18.79
CA GLY A 509 8.73 -5.65 19.31
C GLY A 509 8.51 -4.55 18.26
N LEU A 510 9.03 -4.73 17.04
CA LEU A 510 8.97 -3.71 15.99
C LEU A 510 7.53 -3.45 15.54
N THR A 511 6.73 -4.49 15.33
CA THR A 511 5.30 -4.34 14.95
C THR A 511 4.54 -3.54 16.02
N TYR A 512 4.73 -3.90 17.30
CA TYR A 512 4.09 -3.21 18.42
C TYR A 512 4.51 -1.74 18.50
N TRP A 513 5.82 -1.48 18.37
CA TRP A 513 6.38 -0.13 18.40
C TRP A 513 5.83 0.74 17.27
N THR A 514 5.84 0.24 16.04
CA THR A 514 5.34 0.98 14.87
C THR A 514 3.84 1.25 14.98
N ASP A 515 3.02 0.26 15.31
CA ASP A 515 1.57 0.44 15.45
C ASP A 515 1.20 1.50 16.47
N ILE A 516 1.85 1.49 17.65
CA ILE A 516 1.59 2.47 18.70
C ILE A 516 2.01 3.86 18.25
N ASN A 517 3.21 4.02 17.69
CA ASN A 517 3.67 5.33 17.25
C ASN A 517 2.75 5.90 16.16
N ARG A 518 2.25 5.06 15.24
CA ARG A 518 1.28 5.49 14.22
C ARG A 518 -0.05 5.91 14.83
N ALA A 519 -0.60 5.09 15.72
CA ALA A 519 -1.85 5.39 16.43
C ALA A 519 -1.75 6.67 17.29
N VAL A 520 -0.60 6.88 17.95
CA VAL A 520 -0.32 8.08 18.75
C VAL A 520 -0.14 9.30 17.83
N ALA A 521 0.69 9.20 16.79
CA ALA A 521 0.94 10.29 15.85
C ALA A 521 -0.35 10.74 15.14
N GLY A 522 -1.16 9.82 14.64
CA GLY A 522 -2.46 10.13 14.03
C GLY A 522 -3.38 10.86 15.01
N ARG A 523 -3.47 10.38 16.26
CA ARG A 523 -4.26 11.05 17.30
C ARG A 523 -3.71 12.42 17.67
N MET A 524 -2.39 12.59 17.73
CA MET A 524 -1.77 13.90 17.94
C MET A 524 -2.15 14.87 16.81
N ILE A 525 -2.12 14.42 15.56
CA ILE A 525 -2.50 15.24 14.40
C ILE A 525 -3.99 15.60 14.44
N SER A 526 -4.86 14.65 14.74
CA SER A 526 -6.31 14.89 14.90
C SER A 526 -6.62 15.83 16.07
N ALA A 527 -5.93 15.66 17.20
CA ALA A 527 -6.06 16.55 18.36
C ALA A 527 -5.52 17.97 18.08
N GLU A 528 -4.42 18.08 17.33
CA GLU A 528 -3.91 19.37 16.86
C GLU A 528 -4.93 20.08 15.95
N MET A 529 -5.62 19.33 15.07
CA MET A 529 -6.68 19.88 14.24
C MET A 529 -7.87 20.36 15.06
N GLY A 530 -8.37 19.54 16.00
CA GLY A 530 -9.51 19.90 16.85
C GLY A 530 -9.23 21.08 17.78
N MET A 531 -8.02 21.13 18.36
CA MET A 531 -7.55 22.30 19.12
C MET A 531 -7.60 23.58 18.28
N ARG A 532 -7.12 23.52 17.03
CA ARG A 532 -7.01 24.68 16.14
C ARG A 532 -8.33 25.06 15.51
N ALA A 533 -9.29 24.15 15.39
CA ALA A 533 -10.63 24.41 14.84
C ALA A 533 -11.44 25.43 15.68
N LYS A 534 -10.97 25.75 16.89
CA LYS A 534 -11.50 26.87 17.70
C LYS A 534 -11.15 28.25 17.13
N THR A 535 -10.22 28.32 16.18
CA THR A 535 -9.69 29.55 15.58
C THR A 535 -10.12 29.69 14.11
N SER A 536 -10.42 30.91 13.67
CA SER A 536 -10.76 31.22 12.27
C SER A 536 -9.59 30.90 11.33
N TYR A 537 -9.87 30.68 10.04
CA TYR A 537 -8.79 30.44 9.08
C TYR A 537 -7.76 31.59 9.07
N ALA A 538 -8.22 32.84 9.13
CA ALA A 538 -7.35 34.03 9.11
C ALA A 538 -6.42 34.12 10.33
N ASP A 539 -6.87 33.65 11.50
CA ASP A 539 -6.13 33.74 12.76
C ASP A 539 -5.26 32.51 13.06
N LEU A 540 -5.32 31.48 12.20
CA LEU A 540 -4.48 30.29 12.34
C LEU A 540 -2.98 30.63 12.27
N PRO A 541 -2.10 29.94 13.03
CA PRO A 541 -0.66 30.10 12.85
C PRO A 541 -0.23 29.86 11.40
N ALA A 542 0.66 30.70 10.87
CA ALA A 542 1.07 30.69 9.46
C ALA A 542 1.56 29.31 8.99
N ASN A 543 2.31 28.59 9.83
CA ASN A 543 2.76 27.23 9.54
C ASN A 543 1.59 26.26 9.36
N TYR A 544 0.54 26.37 10.17
CA TYR A 544 -0.61 25.46 10.06
C TYR A 544 -1.47 25.78 8.85
N ARG A 545 -1.71 27.08 8.55
CA ARG A 545 -2.36 27.49 7.29
C ARG A 545 -1.59 26.97 6.08
N HIS A 546 -0.26 27.06 6.12
CA HIS A 546 0.60 26.51 5.07
C HIS A 546 0.37 25.00 4.90
N VAL A 547 0.39 24.22 5.99
CA VAL A 547 0.12 22.77 5.92
C VAL A 547 -1.29 22.49 5.39
N LEU A 548 -2.33 23.19 5.84
CA LEU A 548 -3.69 23.04 5.30
C LEU A 548 -3.72 23.32 3.78
N GLY A 549 -3.04 24.37 3.32
CA GLY A 549 -2.88 24.69 1.91
C GLY A 549 -2.12 23.61 1.12
N LEU A 550 -1.07 23.00 1.69
CA LEU A 550 -0.38 21.86 1.06
C LEU A 550 -1.34 20.70 0.74
N HIS A 551 -2.38 20.53 1.56
CA HIS A 551 -3.44 19.52 1.44
C HIS A 551 -4.70 20.03 0.71
N GLY A 552 -4.70 21.27 0.20
CA GLY A 552 -5.87 21.88 -0.44
C GLY A 552 -7.10 21.99 0.48
N ILE A 553 -6.86 22.14 1.78
CA ILE A 553 -7.85 22.55 2.78
C ILE A 553 -7.76 24.08 2.86
N THR A 554 -8.54 24.74 2.02
CA THR A 554 -8.64 26.20 1.97
C THR A 554 -9.63 26.70 3.02
N GLU A 555 -9.74 28.02 3.18
CA GLU A 555 -10.64 28.67 4.13
C GLU A 555 -12.08 28.11 4.11
N PRO A 556 -12.78 27.96 2.97
CA PRO A 556 -14.14 27.42 2.98
C PRO A 556 -14.24 26.03 3.61
N LYS A 557 -13.27 25.14 3.32
CA LYS A 557 -13.25 23.78 3.88
C LYS A 557 -12.92 23.80 5.37
N TRP A 558 -11.99 24.67 5.78
CA TRP A 558 -11.65 24.85 7.18
C TRP A 558 -12.87 25.30 7.98
N GLU A 559 -13.58 26.32 7.51
CA GLU A 559 -14.77 26.85 8.18
C GLU A 559 -15.91 25.82 8.28
N ALA A 560 -16.02 24.88 7.33
CA ALA A 560 -16.92 23.73 7.49
C ALA A 560 -16.43 22.72 8.52
N ILE A 561 -15.13 22.38 8.55
CA ILE A 561 -14.55 21.48 9.57
C ILE A 561 -14.80 22.01 10.98
N ARG A 562 -14.67 23.33 11.18
CA ARG A 562 -14.91 23.99 12.47
C ARG A 562 -16.33 23.80 13.03
N LYS A 563 -17.30 23.50 12.17
CA LYS A 563 -18.71 23.29 12.55
C LYS A 563 -19.02 21.85 12.95
N ALA A 564 -18.06 20.92 12.85
CA ALA A 564 -18.29 19.53 13.22
C ALA A 564 -18.29 19.35 14.74
N GLU A 565 -19.09 18.40 15.21
CA GLU A 565 -19.10 18.00 16.62
C GLU A 565 -17.88 17.13 16.92
N PHE A 566 -16.82 17.72 17.47
CA PHE A 566 -15.59 16.98 17.77
C PHE A 566 -15.76 15.97 18.91
N ARG A 567 -14.96 14.90 18.87
CA ARG A 567 -14.92 13.91 19.96
C ARG A 567 -14.01 14.42 21.07
N GLU A 568 -14.49 14.44 22.31
CA GLU A 568 -13.73 14.90 23.47
C GLU A 568 -13.30 13.70 24.33
N VAL A 569 -12.02 13.32 24.27
CA VAL A 569 -11.51 12.15 24.99
C VAL A 569 -10.21 12.49 25.72
N ASN A 570 -10.15 12.22 27.02
CA ASN A 570 -8.98 12.49 27.88
C ASN A 570 -8.47 13.95 27.77
N GLY A 571 -9.40 14.92 27.68
CA GLY A 571 -9.10 16.35 27.59
C GLY A 571 -8.60 16.82 26.22
N ASN A 572 -8.66 15.97 25.18
CA ASN A 572 -8.34 16.34 23.80
C ASN A 572 -9.60 16.33 22.93
N SER A 573 -9.67 17.32 22.05
CA SER A 573 -10.71 17.48 21.03
C SER A 573 -10.22 16.90 19.70
N TYR A 574 -10.88 15.87 19.18
CA TYR A 574 -10.46 15.15 17.98
C TYR A 574 -11.40 15.44 16.81
N VAL A 575 -10.82 15.83 15.68
CA VAL A 575 -11.52 15.84 14.38
C VAL A 575 -11.41 14.45 13.77
N THR A 576 -12.55 13.84 13.45
CA THR A 576 -12.62 12.49 12.89
C THR A 576 -13.58 12.46 11.69
N PRO A 577 -13.37 11.55 10.72
CA PRO A 577 -14.13 11.54 9.46
C PRO A 577 -15.63 11.24 9.65
N ASP A 578 -16.01 10.45 10.66
CA ASP A 578 -17.40 10.25 11.04
C ASP A 578 -18.09 11.55 11.45
N ARG A 579 -17.39 12.46 12.14
CA ARG A 579 -17.94 13.76 12.54
C ARG A 579 -18.05 14.73 11.36
N ILE A 580 -17.16 14.61 10.37
CA ILE A 580 -17.30 15.31 9.09
C ILE A 580 -18.52 14.78 8.31
N ARG A 581 -18.74 13.47 8.30
CA ARG A 581 -19.94 12.88 7.67
C ARG A 581 -21.23 13.29 8.36
N ALA A 582 -21.19 13.58 9.66
CA ALA A 582 -22.34 14.03 10.46
C ALA A 582 -22.62 15.54 10.38
N LEU A 583 -21.82 16.32 9.63
CA LEU A 583 -22.07 17.77 9.47
C LEU A 583 -23.50 18.05 8.96
N PRO A 584 -24.17 19.12 9.42
CA PRO A 584 -25.43 19.53 8.83
C PRO A 584 -25.22 20.03 7.40
N ASP A 585 -26.22 19.86 6.52
CA ASP A 585 -26.12 20.18 5.09
C ASP A 585 -25.78 21.67 4.85
N GLU A 586 -26.26 22.55 5.72
CA GLU A 586 -26.03 24.00 5.71
C GLU A 586 -24.54 24.34 5.88
N ALA A 587 -23.77 23.49 6.56
CA ALA A 587 -22.33 23.69 6.73
C ALA A 587 -21.54 23.44 5.43
N LEU A 588 -22.15 22.80 4.44
CA LEU A 588 -21.51 22.33 3.21
C LEU A 588 -21.96 23.10 1.95
N VAL A 589 -22.92 24.01 2.09
CA VAL A 589 -23.42 24.84 0.98
C VAL A 589 -22.26 25.63 0.36
N GLY A 590 -22.11 25.51 -0.97
CA GLY A 590 -21.08 26.20 -1.74
C GLY A 590 -19.71 25.51 -1.79
N LEU A 591 -19.51 24.38 -1.09
CA LEU A 591 -18.23 23.64 -1.09
C LEU A 591 -18.07 22.62 -2.22
N GLY A 592 -19.11 22.41 -3.03
CA GLY A 592 -19.11 21.43 -4.10
C GLY A 592 -20.30 21.60 -5.03
N LYS A 593 -20.46 20.66 -5.97
CA LYS A 593 -21.57 20.68 -6.94
C LYS A 593 -22.94 20.48 -6.29
N ASN A 594 -22.97 19.66 -5.25
CA ASN A 594 -24.10 19.40 -4.39
C ASN A 594 -23.57 19.04 -2.98
N VAL A 595 -24.48 18.93 -2.02
CA VAL A 595 -24.11 18.71 -0.62
C VAL A 595 -23.44 17.35 -0.41
N GLU A 596 -23.90 16.30 -1.10
CA GLU A 596 -23.33 14.96 -0.96
C GLU A 596 -21.89 14.89 -1.49
N ALA A 597 -21.62 15.53 -2.63
CA ALA A 597 -20.26 15.64 -3.16
C ALA A 597 -19.38 16.50 -2.26
N ALA A 598 -19.90 17.63 -1.75
CA ALA A 598 -19.17 18.48 -0.82
C ALA A 598 -18.80 17.74 0.48
N ARG A 599 -19.73 16.97 1.03
CA ARG A 599 -19.53 16.11 2.22
C ARG A 599 -18.42 15.10 1.98
N HIS A 600 -18.51 14.37 0.87
CA HIS A 600 -17.51 13.37 0.49
C HIS A 600 -16.13 14.00 0.25
N ASP A 601 -16.06 15.11 -0.50
CA ASP A 601 -14.80 15.80 -0.81
C ASP A 601 -14.14 16.37 0.44
N LEU A 602 -14.92 16.85 1.41
CA LEU A 602 -14.41 17.33 2.70
C LEU A 602 -13.88 16.17 3.55
N GLU A 603 -14.63 15.08 3.63
CA GLU A 603 -14.21 13.86 4.34
C GLU A 603 -12.90 13.31 3.75
N MET A 604 -12.81 13.18 2.43
CA MET A 604 -11.61 12.71 1.75
C MET A 604 -10.43 13.68 1.92
N ALA A 605 -10.66 14.99 1.99
CA ALA A 605 -9.61 15.96 2.29
C ALA A 605 -9.05 15.79 3.72
N VAL A 606 -9.91 15.55 4.71
CA VAL A 606 -9.52 15.30 6.11
C VAL A 606 -8.77 13.96 6.25
N LEU A 607 -9.29 12.90 5.63
CA LEU A 607 -8.62 11.58 5.61
C LEU A 607 -7.26 11.64 4.92
N ARG A 608 -7.15 12.37 3.80
CA ARG A 608 -5.88 12.58 3.10
C ARG A 608 -4.88 13.33 3.98
N PHE A 609 -5.32 14.38 4.67
CA PHE A 609 -4.49 15.14 5.60
C PHE A 609 -3.92 14.22 6.70
N PHE A 610 -4.76 13.40 7.34
CA PHE A 610 -4.30 12.48 8.39
C PHE A 610 -3.34 11.41 7.86
N SER A 611 -3.67 10.79 6.73
CA SER A 611 -2.84 9.74 6.14
C SER A 611 -1.45 10.25 5.75
N ASP A 612 -1.38 11.39 5.06
CA ASP A 612 -0.09 11.93 4.63
C ASP A 612 0.70 12.51 5.82
N GLU A 613 0.09 13.28 6.73
CA GLU A 613 0.82 13.82 7.90
C GLU A 613 1.32 12.74 8.87
N THR A 614 0.58 11.64 9.03
CA THR A 614 1.02 10.51 9.87
C THR A 614 2.24 9.83 9.26
N SER A 615 2.29 9.66 7.94
CA SER A 615 3.45 9.06 7.25
C SER A 615 4.71 9.95 7.20
N TYR A 616 4.62 11.23 7.62
CA TYR A 616 5.80 12.06 7.95
C TYR A 616 6.29 11.87 9.37
N SER A 617 5.38 11.48 10.26
CA SER A 617 5.64 11.31 11.67
C SER A 617 6.28 9.95 11.91
N VAL A 618 5.72 8.89 11.32
CA VAL A 618 6.30 7.53 11.31
C VAL A 618 6.65 7.15 9.88
N VAL A 619 7.94 7.09 9.58
CA VAL A 619 8.44 6.92 8.21
C VAL A 619 8.18 5.51 7.69
N GLN A 620 7.51 5.43 6.54
CA GLN A 620 7.30 4.20 5.78
C GLN A 620 7.75 4.38 4.33
N THR A 621 7.99 3.27 3.64
CA THR A 621 8.18 3.30 2.19
C THR A 621 6.88 3.69 1.50
N ASP A 622 6.91 4.80 0.78
CA ASP A 622 5.83 5.37 -0.03
C ASP A 622 6.02 5.09 -1.53
N ALA A 623 5.10 5.60 -2.37
CA ALA A 623 5.18 5.41 -3.82
C ALA A 623 6.52 5.86 -4.43
N ARG A 624 7.07 7.00 -3.97
CA ARG A 624 8.33 7.55 -4.49
C ARG A 624 9.53 6.69 -4.11
N SER A 625 9.64 6.30 -2.84
CA SER A 625 10.72 5.43 -2.40
C SER A 625 10.61 4.04 -3.04
N ARG A 626 9.40 3.49 -3.17
CA ARG A 626 9.15 2.25 -3.94
C ARG A 626 9.60 2.38 -5.39
N ARG A 627 9.37 3.51 -6.06
CA ARG A 627 9.87 3.73 -7.43
C ARG A 627 11.37 3.67 -7.53
N THR A 628 12.06 4.21 -6.53
CA THR A 628 13.52 4.15 -6.48
C THR A 628 14.02 2.74 -6.15
N THR A 629 13.38 2.03 -5.21
CA THR A 629 13.86 0.70 -4.79
C THR A 629 13.53 -0.41 -5.78
N THR A 630 12.49 -0.25 -6.62
CA THR A 630 12.17 -1.24 -7.65
C THR A 630 12.74 -0.88 -9.01
N LEU A 631 13.09 0.39 -9.25
CA LEU A 631 13.47 0.92 -10.57
C LEU A 631 12.46 0.56 -11.68
N GLY A 632 11.18 0.37 -11.35
CA GLY A 632 10.14 -0.03 -12.31
C GLY A 632 10.14 -1.50 -12.71
N THR A 633 11.01 -2.32 -12.10
CA THR A 633 11.08 -3.76 -12.39
C THR A 633 10.05 -4.55 -11.57
N ARG A 634 9.49 -5.58 -12.18
CA ARG A 634 8.51 -6.49 -11.55
C ARG A 634 9.18 -7.72 -10.92
N PRO A 635 8.61 -8.31 -9.87
CA PRO A 635 9.12 -9.55 -9.26
C PRO A 635 9.15 -10.70 -10.27
N GLY A 636 10.04 -11.66 -10.05
CA GLY A 636 10.21 -12.84 -10.89
C GLY A 636 11.04 -12.60 -12.16
N THR A 637 11.37 -11.35 -12.50
CA THR A 637 12.38 -11.05 -13.52
C THR A 637 13.78 -11.06 -12.90
N SER A 638 14.81 -11.47 -13.65
CA SER A 638 16.20 -11.48 -13.16
C SER A 638 16.65 -10.10 -12.66
N ALA A 639 16.38 -9.05 -13.45
CA ALA A 639 16.64 -7.67 -13.05
C ALA A 639 15.81 -7.25 -11.82
N GLY A 640 14.54 -7.69 -11.75
CA GLY A 640 13.63 -7.34 -10.68
C GLY A 640 13.94 -7.99 -9.33
N GLU A 641 14.43 -9.23 -9.34
CA GLU A 641 14.93 -9.88 -8.13
C GLU A 641 16.27 -9.28 -7.70
N GLY A 642 17.20 -9.08 -8.63
CA GLY A 642 18.51 -8.49 -8.34
C GLY A 642 18.40 -7.10 -7.68
N ILE A 643 17.55 -6.22 -8.21
CA ILE A 643 17.38 -4.88 -7.60
C ILE A 643 16.70 -4.95 -6.24
N ARG A 644 15.73 -5.86 -6.04
CA ARG A 644 15.05 -6.03 -4.74
C ARG A 644 16.01 -6.54 -3.67
N PHE A 645 16.94 -7.43 -3.98
CA PHE A 645 18.03 -7.79 -3.06
C PHE A 645 18.92 -6.60 -2.72
N LEU A 646 19.37 -5.85 -3.73
CA LEU A 646 20.23 -4.68 -3.52
C LEU A 646 19.54 -3.58 -2.69
N MET A 647 18.24 -3.38 -2.89
CA MET A 647 17.47 -2.27 -2.31
C MET A 647 16.74 -2.62 -1.01
N GLN A 648 16.73 -3.89 -0.58
CA GLN A 648 15.94 -4.38 0.56
C GLN A 648 16.12 -3.53 1.84
N PHE A 649 17.37 -3.22 2.20
CA PHE A 649 17.69 -2.44 3.41
C PHE A 649 17.78 -0.92 3.16
N LYS A 650 17.54 -0.47 1.92
CA LYS A 650 17.63 0.94 1.52
C LYS A 650 16.28 1.66 1.51
N GLY A 651 15.17 0.93 1.66
CA GLY A 651 13.81 1.50 1.66
C GLY A 651 13.59 2.58 2.72
N PHE A 652 13.87 2.28 3.99
CA PHE A 652 13.69 3.25 5.09
C PHE A 652 14.61 4.48 4.95
N PRO A 653 15.95 4.36 4.74
CA PRO A 653 16.81 5.53 4.54
C PRO A 653 16.38 6.41 3.35
N LEU A 654 15.92 5.80 2.25
CA LEU A 654 15.36 6.53 1.11
C LEU A 654 14.09 7.29 1.50
N ALA A 655 13.14 6.64 2.16
CA ALA A 655 11.91 7.28 2.62
C ALA A 655 12.18 8.41 3.62
N PHE A 656 13.09 8.20 4.57
CA PHE A 656 13.51 9.22 5.54
C PHE A 656 14.10 10.45 4.83
N THR A 657 15.04 10.23 3.89
CA THR A 657 15.66 11.29 3.09
C THR A 657 14.62 12.06 2.29
N GLN A 658 13.75 11.32 1.60
CA GLN A 658 12.75 11.90 0.71
C GLN A 658 11.64 12.62 1.47
N ARG A 659 11.21 12.14 2.64
CA ARG A 659 10.11 12.71 3.41
C ARG A 659 10.62 13.69 4.47
N VAL A 660 11.35 13.22 5.46
CA VAL A 660 11.80 14.04 6.60
C VAL A 660 12.81 15.09 6.14
N GLY A 661 13.89 14.65 5.48
CA GLY A 661 14.90 15.56 4.93
C GLY A 661 14.32 16.48 3.86
N GLY A 662 13.55 15.92 2.92
CA GLY A 662 12.89 16.69 1.87
C GLY A 662 11.91 17.75 2.41
N ARG A 663 11.14 17.46 3.46
CA ARG A 663 10.24 18.42 4.12
C ARG A 663 11.02 19.52 4.84
N ALA A 664 12.10 19.18 5.55
CA ALA A 664 12.96 20.16 6.19
C ALA A 664 13.57 21.15 5.18
N LEU A 665 14.01 20.65 4.02
CA LEU A 665 14.70 21.43 3.00
C LEU A 665 13.77 22.19 2.04
N PHE A 666 12.61 21.63 1.71
CA PHE A 666 11.77 22.16 0.62
C PHE A 666 10.32 22.41 1.04
N GLY A 667 9.89 21.94 2.21
CA GLY A 667 8.50 21.94 2.63
C GLY A 667 8.00 23.27 3.18
N GLN A 668 8.89 24.14 3.68
CA GLN A 668 8.49 25.41 4.29
C GLN A 668 7.82 26.36 3.30
N ALA A 669 6.95 27.23 3.81
CA ALA A 669 6.33 28.30 3.04
C ALA A 669 7.39 29.18 2.35
N LYS A 670 7.02 29.78 1.20
CA LYS A 670 7.91 30.70 0.49
C LYS A 670 8.33 31.85 1.42
N GLY A 671 9.63 32.04 1.60
CA GLY A 671 10.19 33.09 2.48
C GLY A 671 10.37 32.68 3.96
N ALA A 672 9.84 31.54 4.40
CA ALA A 672 10.05 31.06 5.77
C ALA A 672 11.45 30.45 5.94
N SER A 673 12.09 30.73 7.09
CA SER A 673 13.41 30.18 7.41
C SER A 673 13.35 28.67 7.62
N ARG A 674 14.25 27.95 6.95
CA ARG A 674 14.39 26.50 7.04
C ARG A 674 15.39 26.06 8.11
N LEU A 675 16.24 26.99 8.56
CA LEU A 675 17.34 26.72 9.48
C LEU A 675 16.89 26.11 10.81
N PRO A 676 15.81 26.59 11.48
CA PRO A 676 15.36 25.98 12.73
C PRO A 676 14.95 24.52 12.56
N HIS A 677 14.26 24.20 11.47
CA HIS A 677 13.81 22.84 11.18
C HIS A 677 14.99 21.91 10.85
N ILE A 678 15.95 22.39 10.06
CA ILE A 678 17.18 21.65 9.74
C ILE A 678 18.03 21.43 11.00
N GLY A 679 18.18 22.46 11.84
CA GLY A 679 18.92 22.37 13.10
C GLY A 679 18.28 21.37 14.07
N ALA A 680 16.95 21.41 14.22
CA ALA A 680 16.21 20.44 15.02
C ALA A 680 16.35 19.00 14.47
N LEU A 681 16.38 18.83 13.15
CA LEU A 681 16.60 17.53 12.51
C LEU A 681 18.01 16.99 12.80
N ILE A 682 19.06 17.80 12.59
CA ILE A 682 20.45 17.39 12.84
C ILE A 682 20.67 17.10 14.33
N GLY A 683 20.26 18.01 15.20
CA GLY A 683 20.38 17.86 16.65
C GLY A 683 19.57 16.67 17.17
N GLY A 684 18.30 16.59 16.79
CA GLY A 684 17.41 15.49 17.19
C GLY A 684 17.92 14.12 16.74
N MET A 685 18.35 13.98 15.48
CA MET A 685 18.88 12.70 14.99
C MET A 685 20.23 12.33 15.61
N THR A 686 21.07 13.32 15.94
CA THR A 686 22.30 13.08 16.69
C THR A 686 21.99 12.55 18.09
N MET A 687 21.01 13.13 18.79
CA MET A 687 20.53 12.62 20.08
C MET A 687 19.95 11.21 19.97
N ALA A 688 19.14 10.93 18.94
CA ALA A 688 18.64 9.59 18.66
C ALA A 688 19.76 8.58 18.39
N GLY A 689 20.82 9.01 17.72
CA GLY A 689 22.03 8.22 17.50
C GLY A 689 22.74 7.87 18.80
N TYR A 690 22.91 8.84 19.71
CA TYR A 690 23.49 8.61 21.04
C TYR A 690 22.63 7.65 21.87
N MET A 691 21.31 7.81 21.84
CA MET A 691 20.37 6.89 22.47
C MET A 691 20.50 5.47 21.90
N SER A 692 20.56 5.33 20.58
CA SER A 692 20.73 4.03 19.91
C SER A 692 22.06 3.37 20.28
N MET A 693 23.16 4.13 20.31
CA MET A 693 24.47 3.63 20.76
C MET A 693 24.40 3.15 22.19
N THR A 694 23.80 3.93 23.08
CA THR A 694 23.66 3.60 24.50
C THR A 694 22.83 2.32 24.68
N MET A 695 21.71 2.17 23.99
CA MET A 695 20.89 0.96 24.03
C MET A 695 21.62 -0.26 23.47
N LYS A 696 22.40 -0.10 22.39
CA LYS A 696 23.20 -1.19 21.80
C LYS A 696 24.34 -1.63 22.72
N ASP A 697 25.02 -0.68 23.34
CA ASP A 697 26.10 -0.93 24.31
C ASP A 697 25.53 -1.62 25.55
N LEU A 698 24.42 -1.13 26.10
CA LEU A 698 23.71 -1.75 27.23
C LEU A 698 23.27 -3.19 26.91
N ARG A 699 22.70 -3.42 25.72
CA ARG A 699 22.33 -4.76 25.24
C ARG A 699 23.53 -5.70 25.20
N GLN A 700 24.70 -5.19 24.84
CA GLN A 700 25.94 -5.97 24.83
C GLN A 700 26.56 -6.13 26.23
N GLY A 701 25.91 -5.59 27.26
CA GLY A 701 26.35 -5.66 28.65
C GLY A 701 27.40 -4.62 29.01
N TYR A 702 27.54 -3.51 28.26
CA TYR A 702 28.50 -2.45 28.54
C TYR A 702 27.84 -1.26 29.26
N TRP A 703 28.49 -0.79 30.32
CA TRP A 703 28.08 0.38 31.11
C TRP A 703 29.30 1.04 31.78
N PRO A 704 29.34 2.36 32.03
CA PRO A 704 28.36 3.42 31.72
C PRO A 704 28.16 3.69 30.21
N PRO A 705 27.20 4.54 29.81
CA PRO A 705 27.11 5.05 28.44
C PRO A 705 28.43 5.70 28.02
N ARG A 706 28.70 5.76 26.71
CA ARG A 706 29.90 6.48 26.22
C ARG A 706 29.86 7.93 26.66
N ASP A 707 31.04 8.44 27.03
CA ASP A 707 31.19 9.77 27.62
C ASP A 707 30.61 10.87 26.70
N PRO A 708 29.58 11.62 27.14
CA PRO A 708 28.98 12.71 26.37
C PRO A 708 29.87 13.96 26.32
N THR A 709 30.99 14.01 27.04
CA THR A 709 31.97 15.10 26.95
C THR A 709 33.01 14.87 25.84
N ASP A 710 33.15 13.62 25.36
CA ASP A 710 34.06 13.29 24.25
C ASP A 710 33.44 13.65 22.89
N PRO A 711 34.07 14.52 22.07
CA PRO A 711 33.60 14.84 20.72
C PRO A 711 33.45 13.61 19.81
N LYS A 712 34.26 12.56 20.01
CA LYS A 712 34.16 11.31 19.23
C LYS A 712 32.82 10.59 19.48
N THR A 713 32.27 10.71 20.69
CA THR A 713 30.95 10.17 21.03
C THR A 713 29.87 10.84 20.19
N TRP A 714 29.90 12.17 20.08
CA TRP A 714 28.94 12.93 19.28
C TRP A 714 29.12 12.72 17.78
N ALA A 715 30.35 12.58 17.29
CA ALA A 715 30.62 12.21 15.91
C ALA A 715 30.05 10.82 15.58
N ALA A 716 30.27 9.84 16.44
CA ALA A 716 29.69 8.50 16.32
C ALA A 716 28.16 8.53 16.41
N ALA A 717 27.59 9.35 17.30
CA ALA A 717 26.15 9.53 17.46
C ALA A 717 25.52 10.14 16.20
N MET A 718 26.15 11.17 15.63
CA MET A 718 25.70 11.77 14.37
C MET A 718 25.71 10.74 13.23
N ILE A 719 26.76 9.92 13.10
CA ILE A 719 26.82 8.84 12.11
C ILE A 719 25.72 7.80 12.36
N GLN A 720 25.57 7.33 13.60
CA GLN A 720 24.58 6.32 13.99
C GLN A 720 23.15 6.82 13.79
N GLY A 721 22.89 8.11 14.02
CA GLY A 721 21.62 8.78 13.78
C GLY A 721 21.33 9.05 12.30
N GLY A 722 22.26 8.75 11.39
CA GLY A 722 22.10 9.04 9.95
C GLY A 722 22.32 10.52 9.59
N GLY A 723 22.94 11.29 10.48
CA GLY A 723 23.25 12.72 10.33
C GLY A 723 24.42 13.04 9.40
N PHE A 724 25.16 12.05 8.88
CA PHE A 724 26.35 12.28 8.04
C PHE A 724 26.11 12.01 6.54
N GLY A 725 25.46 10.90 6.19
CA GLY A 725 25.29 10.47 4.79
C GLY A 725 24.32 11.30 3.95
N LEU A 726 23.44 12.08 4.58
CA LEU A 726 22.44 12.92 3.92
C LEU A 726 22.95 14.34 3.62
N TYR A 727 23.98 14.80 4.34
CA TYR A 727 24.27 16.23 4.51
C TYR A 727 25.67 16.65 4.03
N GLY A 728 26.62 15.70 3.89
CA GLY A 728 27.99 15.98 3.42
C GLY A 728 28.06 16.62 2.04
N ASP A 729 27.29 16.11 1.07
CA ASP A 729 27.27 16.65 -0.30
C ASP A 729 26.52 17.99 -0.42
N TYR A 730 25.70 18.37 0.57
CA TYR A 730 24.79 19.51 0.49
C TYR A 730 25.20 20.70 1.37
N LEU A 731 25.88 20.47 2.50
CA LEU A 731 26.36 21.53 3.39
C LEU A 731 27.71 22.13 2.95
N PHE A 732 28.56 21.38 2.25
CA PHE A 732 29.88 21.84 1.79
C PHE A 732 29.88 22.19 0.30
N GLY A 733 28.91 23.01 -0.12
CA GLY A 733 28.60 23.37 -1.52
C GLY A 733 29.69 24.09 -2.30
N ASN A 734 30.82 23.44 -2.55
CA ASN A 734 31.79 23.71 -3.63
C ASN A 734 32.73 22.52 -3.83
N ALA A 735 32.34 21.57 -4.69
CA ALA A 735 33.27 20.77 -5.48
C ALA A 735 32.51 20.05 -6.59
N SER A 736 32.38 20.71 -7.74
CA SER A 736 32.27 20.04 -9.03
C SER A 736 33.54 19.23 -9.28
N ARG A 737 33.66 18.05 -8.67
CA ARG A 737 34.67 17.02 -8.96
C ARG A 737 34.18 15.72 -8.33
N TYR A 738 33.27 15.07 -9.05
CA TYR A 738 33.03 13.62 -9.18
C TYR A 738 31.64 13.50 -9.79
N GLY A 739 31.61 13.45 -11.13
CA GLY A 739 30.40 13.25 -11.90
C GLY A 739 29.87 11.83 -11.67
N ASN A 740 29.16 11.66 -10.56
CA ASN A 740 28.77 10.35 -10.06
C ASN A 740 27.23 10.24 -9.99
N SER A 741 26.73 9.07 -10.39
CA SER A 741 25.31 8.77 -10.58
C SER A 741 24.54 8.80 -9.26
N PRO A 742 23.21 9.04 -9.22
CA PRO A 742 22.36 8.88 -8.02
C PRO A 742 22.49 7.52 -7.32
N LEU A 743 23.09 6.53 -7.98
CA LEU A 743 23.39 5.21 -7.45
C LEU A 743 24.64 5.20 -6.53
N GLU A 744 25.63 6.05 -6.78
CA GLU A 744 26.89 6.11 -6.01
C GLU A 744 26.74 6.91 -4.71
N SER A 745 25.98 8.01 -4.72
CA SER A 745 25.60 8.74 -3.49
C SER A 745 24.71 7.90 -2.56
N LEU A 746 24.13 6.81 -3.07
CA LEU A 746 23.34 5.83 -2.31
C LEU A 746 24.20 4.74 -1.64
N ALA A 747 25.51 4.75 -1.88
CA ALA A 747 26.48 3.76 -1.42
C ALA A 747 27.14 4.14 -0.09
N GLY A 748 26.36 4.68 0.87
CA GLY A 748 26.79 4.78 2.27
C GLY A 748 27.29 3.42 2.82
N PRO A 749 27.72 3.34 4.10
CA PRO A 749 28.56 2.26 4.68
C PRO A 749 28.07 0.80 4.52
N THR A 750 26.92 0.58 3.89
CA THR A 750 26.44 -0.65 3.27
C THR A 750 27.36 -1.31 2.21
N ILE A 751 28.47 -0.71 1.77
CA ILE A 751 29.42 -1.40 0.87
C ILE A 751 29.98 -2.69 1.53
N GLY A 752 30.16 -2.69 2.86
CA GLY A 752 30.53 -3.92 3.59
C GLY A 752 29.47 -5.02 3.54
N MET A 753 28.19 -4.69 3.31
CA MET A 753 27.13 -5.68 3.11
C MET A 753 27.10 -6.24 1.68
N GLY A 754 27.60 -5.51 0.69
CA GLY A 754 27.63 -5.97 -0.71
C GLY A 754 28.64 -7.09 -0.93
N SER A 755 29.83 -6.99 -0.31
CA SER A 755 30.79 -8.10 -0.26
C SER A 755 30.21 -9.28 0.51
N ASP A 756 29.61 -9.03 1.69
CA ASP A 756 29.02 -10.10 2.51
C ASP A 756 27.85 -10.81 1.82
N LEU A 757 27.01 -10.12 1.03
CA LEU A 757 25.92 -10.73 0.26
C LEU A 757 26.41 -11.52 -0.96
N ILE A 758 27.45 -11.05 -1.64
CA ILE A 758 28.09 -11.81 -2.73
C ILE A 758 28.70 -13.10 -2.17
N THR A 759 29.38 -12.99 -1.03
CA THR A 759 29.94 -14.16 -0.34
C THR A 759 28.83 -15.08 0.19
N LEU A 760 27.74 -14.54 0.73
CA LEU A 760 26.57 -15.32 1.19
C LEU A 760 25.87 -16.03 0.03
N GLY A 761 25.69 -15.35 -1.10
CA GLY A 761 25.07 -15.91 -2.32
C GLY A 761 25.95 -16.98 -2.98
N GLN A 762 27.27 -16.80 -2.96
CA GLN A 762 28.23 -17.83 -3.39
C GLN A 762 28.21 -19.04 -2.45
N GLN A 763 28.25 -18.81 -1.13
CA GLN A 763 28.17 -19.86 -0.11
C GLN A 763 26.86 -20.66 -0.19
N TRP A 764 25.71 -20.01 -0.37
CA TRP A 764 24.42 -20.69 -0.56
C TRP A 764 24.36 -21.46 -1.88
N ARG A 765 24.93 -20.92 -2.96
CA ARG A 765 25.01 -21.62 -4.25
C ARG A 765 25.89 -22.88 -4.12
N ASP A 766 26.99 -22.81 -3.39
CA ASP A 766 27.92 -23.93 -3.23
C ASP A 766 27.38 -25.00 -2.26
N VAL A 767 26.55 -24.62 -1.28
CA VAL A 767 25.79 -25.54 -0.42
C VAL A 767 24.65 -26.22 -1.19
N ILE A 768 23.86 -25.47 -1.96
CA ILE A 768 22.74 -26.01 -2.76
C ILE A 768 23.26 -26.89 -3.91
N ALA A 769 24.41 -26.55 -4.50
CA ALA A 769 25.04 -27.33 -5.55
C ALA A 769 25.84 -28.54 -5.03
N GLY A 770 25.85 -28.80 -3.71
CA GLY A 770 26.58 -29.93 -3.11
C GLY A 770 28.10 -29.85 -3.27
N LYS A 771 28.67 -28.67 -3.53
CA LYS A 771 30.09 -28.47 -3.85
C LYS A 771 31.00 -28.30 -2.63
N VAL A 772 30.44 -28.23 -1.43
CA VAL A 772 31.22 -28.24 -0.19
C VAL A 772 31.35 -29.68 0.29
N THR A 773 32.38 -30.37 -0.21
CA THR A 773 32.76 -31.72 0.23
C THR A 773 34.21 -31.72 0.69
N GLY A 774 34.46 -32.07 1.94
CA GLY A 774 35.79 -32.29 2.48
C GLY A 774 36.45 -31.09 3.19
N ASP A 775 37.68 -31.32 3.64
CA ASP A 775 38.48 -30.56 4.64
C ASP A 775 38.76 -29.08 4.33
N GLU A 776 38.25 -28.53 3.22
CA GLU A 776 38.33 -27.10 2.87
C GLU A 776 37.33 -26.23 3.66
N ALA A 777 36.44 -26.85 4.45
CA ALA A 777 35.50 -26.18 5.35
C ALA A 777 36.09 -25.71 6.70
N LYS A 778 37.39 -25.40 6.78
CA LYS A 778 38.02 -24.88 8.01
C LYS A 778 37.84 -23.36 8.14
N VAL A 779 36.58 -22.94 8.26
CA VAL A 779 36.23 -21.62 8.82
C VAL A 779 36.67 -21.60 10.29
N PRO A 780 37.28 -20.52 10.82
CA PRO A 780 37.68 -20.47 12.23
C PRO A 780 36.46 -20.79 13.10
N LYS A 781 36.54 -21.85 13.92
CA LYS A 781 35.37 -22.45 14.59
C LYS A 781 34.55 -21.44 15.42
N ALA A 782 35.18 -20.44 16.05
CA ALA A 782 34.48 -19.34 16.73
C ALA A 782 33.77 -18.36 15.78
N GLY A 783 34.37 -18.07 14.62
CA GLY A 783 33.76 -17.24 13.57
C GLY A 783 32.57 -17.92 12.90
N SER A 784 32.64 -19.25 12.74
CA SER A 784 31.53 -20.06 12.18
C SER A 784 30.30 -20.08 13.10
N LEU A 785 30.49 -20.22 14.42
CA LEU A 785 29.40 -20.18 15.38
C LEU A 785 28.74 -18.80 15.45
N ASP A 786 29.54 -17.74 15.47
CA ASP A 786 29.02 -16.37 15.49
C ASP A 786 28.30 -16.01 14.19
N PHE A 787 28.80 -16.51 13.05
CA PHE A 787 28.14 -16.40 11.75
C PHE A 787 26.80 -17.16 11.72
N ILE A 788 26.75 -18.42 12.17
CA ILE A 788 25.52 -19.21 12.24
C ILE A 788 24.48 -18.50 13.11
N LEU A 789 24.85 -18.08 14.31
CA LEU A 789 23.93 -17.45 15.26
C LEU A 789 23.48 -16.05 14.82
N LYS A 790 24.33 -15.28 14.15
CA LYS A 790 23.97 -13.99 13.55
C LYS A 790 23.03 -14.14 12.36
N ASN A 791 23.01 -15.31 11.71
CA ASN A 791 22.14 -15.60 10.59
C ASN A 791 20.96 -16.53 10.93
N THR A 792 20.79 -16.89 12.21
CA THR A 792 19.66 -17.68 12.69
C THR A 792 18.55 -16.74 13.18
N PRO A 793 17.37 -16.74 12.54
CA PRO A 793 16.20 -16.02 13.04
C PRO A 793 15.91 -16.33 14.52
N PHE A 794 15.30 -15.38 15.22
CA PHE A 794 14.97 -15.44 16.66
C PHE A 794 16.18 -15.39 17.62
N ALA A 795 17.31 -16.01 17.28
CA ALA A 795 18.52 -15.96 18.11
C ALA A 795 19.13 -14.54 18.19
N ASN A 796 18.83 -13.69 17.21
CA ASN A 796 19.28 -12.31 17.10
C ASN A 796 18.34 -11.28 17.77
N LEU A 797 17.24 -11.72 18.38
CA LEU A 797 16.32 -10.82 19.10
C LEU A 797 17.05 -10.10 20.22
N PHE A 798 16.72 -8.83 20.43
CA PHE A 798 17.51 -7.95 21.29
C PHE A 798 17.61 -8.41 22.75
N TYR A 799 16.64 -9.21 23.25
CA TYR A 799 16.63 -9.80 24.59
C TYR A 799 17.11 -11.25 24.62
N VAL A 800 16.99 -11.99 23.50
CA VAL A 800 17.46 -13.39 23.41
C VAL A 800 18.98 -13.43 23.25
N ARG A 801 19.54 -12.59 22.38
CA ARG A 801 20.97 -12.59 22.09
C ARG A 801 21.84 -12.36 23.33
N PRO A 802 21.55 -11.39 24.21
CA PRO A 802 22.30 -11.21 25.46
C PRO A 802 22.24 -12.43 26.39
N ALA A 803 21.08 -13.09 26.48
CA ALA A 803 20.93 -14.31 27.27
C ALA A 803 21.77 -15.47 26.70
N LEU A 804 21.76 -15.66 25.37
CA LEU A 804 22.62 -16.64 24.70
C LEU A 804 24.10 -16.31 24.88
N ASP A 805 24.47 -15.04 24.69
CA ASP A 805 25.84 -14.57 24.88
C ASP A 805 26.31 -14.89 26.31
N TYR A 806 25.49 -14.60 27.31
CA TYR A 806 25.80 -14.88 28.71
C TYR A 806 25.90 -16.37 29.04
N LEU A 807 24.85 -17.14 28.74
CA LEU A 807 24.72 -18.52 29.22
C LEU A 807 25.60 -19.52 28.47
N ILE A 808 25.94 -19.23 27.20
CA ILE A 808 26.55 -20.21 26.31
C ILE A 808 27.71 -19.61 25.52
N LEU A 809 27.48 -18.53 24.76
CA LEU A 809 28.41 -18.14 23.70
C LEU A 809 29.70 -17.52 24.23
N ASN A 810 29.65 -16.82 25.36
CA ASN A 810 30.84 -16.25 25.98
C ASN A 810 31.80 -17.36 26.44
N SER A 811 31.28 -18.41 27.10
CA SER A 811 32.07 -19.57 27.49
C SER A 811 32.65 -20.31 26.29
N VAL A 812 31.88 -20.46 25.21
CA VAL A 812 32.39 -21.06 23.96
C VAL A 812 33.46 -20.20 23.29
N ARG A 813 33.29 -18.86 23.26
CA ARG A 813 34.29 -17.93 22.69
C ARG A 813 35.59 -17.96 23.47
N ASP A 814 35.54 -17.96 24.79
CA ASP A 814 36.74 -18.05 25.62
C ASP A 814 37.36 -19.45 25.56
N GLY A 815 36.56 -20.51 25.46
CA GLY A 815 37.06 -21.87 25.25
C GLY A 815 37.78 -22.05 23.92
N VAL A 816 37.31 -21.38 22.84
CA VAL A 816 37.96 -21.42 21.51
C VAL A 816 39.12 -20.43 21.41
N SER A 817 39.03 -19.27 22.07
CA SER A 817 40.07 -18.24 22.08
C SER A 817 40.28 -17.74 23.52
N PRO A 818 41.18 -18.38 24.28
CA PRO A 818 41.43 -18.01 25.67
C PRO A 818 41.72 -16.51 25.85
N GLY A 819 41.05 -15.90 26.82
CA GLY A 819 41.15 -14.47 27.14
C GLY A 819 40.48 -13.53 26.14
N TYR A 820 39.63 -14.03 25.24
CA TYR A 820 38.88 -13.20 24.28
C TYR A 820 38.04 -12.15 25.00
N LEU A 821 37.32 -12.54 26.05
CA LEU A 821 36.48 -11.62 26.81
C LEU A 821 37.30 -10.54 27.54
N ARG A 822 38.48 -10.89 28.09
CA ARG A 822 39.38 -9.90 28.72
C ARG A 822 39.92 -8.88 27.73
N ARG A 823 40.33 -9.34 26.53
CA ARG A 823 40.78 -8.43 25.45
C ARG A 823 39.66 -7.48 25.05
N GLN A 824 38.45 -8.01 24.88
CA GLN A 824 37.27 -7.22 24.56
C GLN A 824 36.97 -6.17 25.64
N GLU A 825 36.97 -6.56 26.91
CA GLU A 825 36.75 -5.64 28.04
C GLU A 825 37.83 -4.56 28.11
N SER A 826 39.10 -4.94 27.96
CA SER A 826 40.23 -4.00 27.94
C SER A 826 40.11 -2.97 26.83
N THR A 827 39.77 -3.39 25.60
CA THR A 827 39.51 -2.48 24.48
C THR A 827 38.34 -1.54 24.78
N ARG A 828 37.23 -2.05 25.32
CA ARG A 828 36.06 -1.22 25.65
C ARG A 828 36.35 -0.20 26.77
N ARG A 829 37.15 -0.59 27.75
CA ARG A 829 37.61 0.31 28.80
C ARG A 829 38.56 1.38 28.26
N LYS A 830 39.49 1.00 27.37
CA LYS A 830 40.45 1.92 26.74
C LYS A 830 39.77 2.93 25.81
N ASP A 831 38.88 2.45 24.94
CA ASP A 831 38.34 3.25 23.85
C ASP A 831 37.10 4.06 24.26
N TYR A 832 36.33 3.56 25.25
CA TYR A 832 35.03 4.14 25.61
C TYR A 832 34.81 4.34 27.12
N ASN A 833 35.80 3.99 27.97
CA ASN A 833 35.68 4.00 29.43
C ASN A 833 34.49 3.17 29.97
N GLN A 834 34.11 2.11 29.24
CA GLN A 834 33.01 1.22 29.61
C GLN A 834 33.53 -0.04 30.29
N ARG A 835 32.70 -0.62 31.16
CA ARG A 835 32.93 -1.90 31.84
C ARG A 835 31.81 -2.87 31.50
N THR A 836 32.04 -4.16 31.72
CA THR A 836 30.98 -5.16 31.60
C THR A 836 30.10 -5.17 32.84
N LEU A 837 28.78 -5.29 32.67
CA LEU A 837 27.81 -5.34 33.76
C LEU A 837 27.89 -6.70 34.50
N PRO A 838 28.02 -6.71 35.84
CA PRO A 838 28.14 -7.94 36.64
C PRO A 838 26.92 -8.88 36.56
N ILE A 839 25.71 -8.33 36.37
CA ILE A 839 24.44 -9.08 36.27
C ILE A 839 24.35 -9.91 34.97
N LEU A 840 25.19 -9.60 33.98
CA LEU A 840 25.39 -10.41 32.77
C LEU A 840 26.69 -11.22 32.85
N GLY A 841 27.10 -11.55 34.08
CA GLY A 841 28.31 -12.28 34.42
C GLY A 841 29.46 -11.37 34.74
N ASP A 842 30.02 -11.54 35.93
CA ASP A 842 31.40 -11.16 36.15
C ASP A 842 32.25 -12.09 35.27
N ARG A 843 32.71 -11.58 34.11
CA ARG A 843 33.51 -12.36 33.14
C ARG A 843 34.87 -12.79 33.71
N GLN A 844 35.17 -12.39 34.95
CA GLN A 844 36.31 -12.82 35.75
C GLN A 844 36.07 -14.13 36.53
N ALA A 845 34.82 -14.59 36.67
CA ALA A 845 34.48 -15.77 37.48
C ALA A 845 34.80 -17.13 36.81
N PHE A 846 35.25 -17.14 35.56
CA PHE A 846 35.65 -18.35 34.82
C PHE A 846 37.17 -18.53 34.75
N ASN A 847 37.88 -18.08 35.78
CA ASN A 847 39.32 -18.22 35.89
C ASN A 847 39.70 -19.15 37.03
#